data_AF-A0A2T9Z6V1-F1
#
_entry.id   AF-A0A2T9Z6V1-F1
#
_cell.length_a   1.000
_cell.length_b   1.000
_cell.length_c   1.000
_cell.angle_alpha   90.00
_cell.angle_beta   90.00
_cell.angle_gamma   90.00
#
_symmetry.space_group_name_H-M   'P 1'
#
loop_
_entity.id
_entity.type
_entity.pdbx_description
1 polymer ?
#
loop_
_entity_poly.entity_id
_entity_poly.type
_entity_poly.pdbx_seq_one_letter_code
_entity_poly.pdbx_strand_id
1 'polypeptide(L)'
;MCPSVYKLFSKTRYLPPKLKSLPRPITVAKMEHTNPSETPLFSSQKNLTTGAYSSVSHAQAQDLKPSIIEPLDFENPYKFYYQNDVDRYLEYSKRGTSKFKPFSGIKRLVIVDFDNTLFCSPLPNTDLWDSKCLGRLKNDLGWFMEPKILQPPYLSDIGSRWISSMEAKSREEINRSDTLTVLLTGRSDYIFHEIIRNLLKSRGLDFDLVILKENSKIRWDPYDNIINHRSINSSQPLENVIFALMDTNPTTFEYKMDVIDFILSKFSFIDSVFVWDDRQNHRVRMEEHLVKFHLKTNRVKEVGVNLVPQKTIHINPVLESELVNHLVLEYNHNLDLRYETDSLLHQDPVKNSMYNNTCLTQALANLSRNKSLHSYKWEKVKLEPIVMHTTVSIYPLESFKMEELVSVPKSWRKANSYYTLGKGLLDPKTLASRFYDFNSKYSSFTEPAVSLEDGKLVHKPYPEHLISYGDKVKVSVDGIGFIEGKIYGLRISSIRVFPGSRNSSSTDRKIYPSTRYFSIRNTHSLGLLNGDFSQFKTNKDSEYSSSNTGYNAYIPLSYNESEGARSYLSSKIDKVVEFRHMTKKLLSQVDEYFGTELSQIINLSALETLRKGGGNIVFDAKIEPLIRKTIMFESEIPGIENKQPPAIKKEAVSIGNMIKEVWGDSFRGRDVGFAKQVVIQNMEKSSVENKEENRPKILEFVKLLGA
;
A
#
# COMPACT_ATOMS: atom_id res chain seq x y z
N MET A 1 29.26 -27.19 25.63
CA MET A 1 28.14 -27.27 26.60
C MET A 1 27.33 -25.98 26.44
N CYS A 2 26.10 -25.89 25.96
CA CYS A 2 25.01 -26.83 25.65
C CYS A 2 24.30 -26.39 24.34
N PRO A 3 23.89 -27.33 23.47
CA PRO A 3 22.95 -27.05 22.38
C PRO A 3 21.69 -27.92 22.49
N SER A 4 20.52 -27.38 22.87
CA SER A 4 19.21 -28.04 22.69
C SER A 4 18.01 -27.28 23.29
N VAL A 5 17.46 -26.26 22.58
CA VAL A 5 16.09 -25.75 22.90
C VAL A 5 15.21 -25.50 21.65
N TYR A 6 15.74 -25.52 20.43
CA TYR A 6 14.94 -25.21 19.23
C TYR A 6 14.01 -26.32 18.69
N LYS A 7 13.66 -27.34 19.49
CA LYS A 7 12.91 -28.53 19.01
C LYS A 7 11.53 -28.77 19.64
N LEU A 8 10.95 -27.79 20.34
CA LEU A 8 9.71 -27.99 21.11
C LEU A 8 8.43 -27.28 20.59
N PHE A 9 8.47 -26.58 19.45
CA PHE A 9 7.27 -25.93 18.88
C PHE A 9 6.91 -26.35 17.45
N SER A 10 7.03 -27.64 17.11
CA SER A 10 6.62 -28.15 15.78
C SER A 10 5.60 -29.30 15.79
N LYS A 11 4.83 -29.52 16.87
CA LYS A 11 3.79 -30.56 16.90
C LYS A 11 2.55 -30.16 17.70
N THR A 12 1.69 -29.35 17.10
CA THR A 12 0.24 -29.40 17.35
C THR A 12 -0.46 -29.40 15.99
N ARG A 13 -0.65 -30.61 15.44
CA ARG A 13 -1.52 -30.84 14.29
C ARG A 13 -2.97 -30.65 14.75
N TYR A 14 -3.60 -29.57 14.34
CA TYR A 14 -5.06 -29.48 14.35
C TYR A 14 -5.60 -30.42 13.27
N LEU A 15 -6.21 -31.54 13.66
CA LEU A 15 -7.09 -32.32 12.79
C LEU A 15 -8.48 -31.67 12.84
N PRO A 16 -9.14 -31.38 11.71
CA PRO A 16 -10.51 -30.89 11.73
C PRO A 16 -11.46 -32.01 12.20
N PRO A 17 -12.56 -31.69 12.91
CA PRO A 17 -13.55 -32.69 13.27
C PRO A 17 -14.25 -33.22 12.02
N LYS A 18 -14.44 -34.54 11.96
CA LYS A 18 -15.20 -35.23 10.92
C LYS A 18 -16.62 -34.64 10.85
N LEU A 19 -16.94 -33.97 9.74
CA LEU A 19 -18.31 -33.63 9.36
C LEU A 19 -19.13 -34.93 9.26
N LYS A 20 -20.13 -35.08 10.13
CA LYS A 20 -21.17 -36.09 9.97
C LYS A 20 -22.03 -35.72 8.76
N SER A 21 -22.30 -36.73 7.95
CA SER A 21 -23.13 -36.71 6.74
C SER A 21 -24.45 -35.96 6.93
N LEU A 22 -24.72 -35.01 6.05
CA LEU A 22 -26.04 -34.40 5.86
C LEU A 22 -27.02 -35.38 5.19
N PRO A 23 -28.33 -35.31 5.50
CA PRO A 23 -29.35 -36.15 4.89
C PRO A 23 -29.70 -35.69 3.46
N ARG A 24 -30.21 -36.65 2.67
CA ARG A 24 -30.58 -36.57 1.25
C ARG A 24 -31.61 -35.45 0.96
N PRO A 25 -31.63 -34.90 -0.28
CA PRO A 25 -32.55 -33.84 -0.65
C PRO A 25 -34.00 -34.33 -0.78
N ILE A 26 -34.90 -33.50 -0.27
CA ILE A 26 -36.36 -33.62 -0.39
C ILE A 26 -36.77 -33.32 -1.83
N THR A 27 -37.63 -34.19 -2.36
CA THR A 27 -38.28 -34.12 -3.66
C THR A 27 -39.20 -32.89 -3.73
N VAL A 28 -38.97 -32.00 -4.70
CA VAL A 28 -39.91 -30.91 -5.01
C VAL A 28 -40.78 -31.33 -6.19
N ALA A 29 -42.09 -31.23 -5.98
CA ALA A 29 -43.14 -31.60 -6.90
C ALA A 29 -43.26 -30.66 -8.12
N LYS A 30 -43.73 -31.25 -9.22
CA LYS A 30 -44.17 -30.60 -10.46
C LYS A 30 -45.40 -29.71 -10.22
N MET A 31 -45.42 -28.53 -10.83
CA MET A 31 -46.60 -27.83 -11.37
C MET A 31 -46.08 -26.99 -12.54
N GLU A 32 -46.20 -27.46 -13.77
CA GLU A 32 -47.30 -27.29 -14.73
C GLU A 32 -47.31 -25.94 -15.46
N HIS A 33 -47.33 -26.10 -16.79
CA HIS A 33 -47.30 -25.12 -17.85
C HIS A 33 -48.58 -24.29 -17.92
N THR A 34 -48.43 -22.99 -18.21
CA THR A 34 -49.27 -22.32 -19.22
C THR A 34 -48.43 -21.28 -19.96
N ASN A 35 -48.68 -21.18 -21.26
CA ASN A 35 -47.94 -20.45 -22.30
C ASN A 35 -49.00 -19.61 -23.08
N PRO A 36 -48.68 -18.85 -24.14
CA PRO A 36 -48.41 -17.40 -24.11
C PRO A 36 -49.37 -16.57 -25.00
N SER A 37 -49.28 -15.24 -24.90
CA SER A 37 -49.71 -14.23 -25.89
C SER A 37 -49.31 -12.86 -25.29
N GLU A 38 -48.88 -11.82 -25.98
CA GLU A 38 -48.80 -11.44 -27.38
C GLU A 38 -47.81 -10.25 -27.43
N THR A 39 -47.01 -10.16 -28.49
CA THR A 39 -46.31 -8.93 -28.89
C THR A 39 -47.31 -7.93 -29.49
N PRO A 40 -47.04 -6.61 -29.43
CA PRO A 40 -46.48 -6.02 -30.65
C PRO A 40 -45.41 -4.93 -30.42
N LEU A 41 -44.61 -4.78 -31.49
CA LEU A 41 -43.73 -3.67 -31.82
C LEU A 41 -44.45 -2.31 -31.72
N PHE A 42 -43.74 -1.24 -31.38
CA PHE A 42 -43.44 -0.13 -32.31
C PHE A 42 -42.45 0.88 -31.71
N SER A 43 -41.92 1.68 -32.63
CA SER A 43 -40.67 2.43 -32.64
C SER A 43 -40.66 3.82 -32.01
N SER A 44 -39.42 4.33 -31.92
CA SER A 44 -38.99 5.69 -32.27
C SER A 44 -38.97 6.79 -31.19
N GLN A 45 -37.75 7.27 -30.97
CA GLN A 45 -37.31 8.67 -30.86
C GLN A 45 -38.27 9.68 -30.23
N LYS A 46 -37.82 10.33 -29.14
CA LYS A 46 -37.75 11.80 -29.06
C LYS A 46 -36.96 12.31 -27.84
N ASN A 47 -35.99 13.15 -28.16
CA ASN A 47 -35.62 14.42 -27.52
C ASN A 47 -35.24 14.47 -26.03
N LEU A 48 -33.96 14.77 -25.83
CA LEU A 48 -33.46 15.49 -24.67
C LEU A 48 -34.15 16.87 -24.56
N THR A 49 -34.74 17.12 -23.41
CA THR A 49 -34.98 18.47 -22.90
C THR A 49 -34.52 18.57 -21.45
N THR A 50 -33.72 19.59 -21.23
CA THR A 50 -33.23 20.16 -19.97
C THR A 50 -34.29 20.22 -18.86
N GLY A 51 -34.02 19.58 -17.72
CA GLY A 51 -34.81 19.67 -16.50
C GLY A 51 -33.97 20.28 -15.38
N ALA A 52 -34.38 21.47 -14.94
CA ALA A 52 -33.82 22.20 -13.81
C ALA A 52 -33.93 21.40 -12.50
N TYR A 53 -32.85 21.40 -11.70
CA TYR A 53 -32.89 20.90 -10.33
C TYR A 53 -33.62 21.91 -9.44
N SER A 54 -34.84 21.53 -9.06
CA SER A 54 -35.62 22.19 -8.02
C SER A 54 -35.00 21.93 -6.64
N SER A 55 -34.80 23.01 -5.89
CA SER A 55 -34.50 23.04 -4.46
C SER A 55 -35.44 22.15 -3.65
N VAL A 56 -34.90 21.15 -2.96
CA VAL A 56 -35.63 20.41 -1.92
C VAL A 56 -35.34 21.06 -0.58
N SER A 57 -36.42 21.52 0.01
CA SER A 57 -36.58 22.17 1.31
C SER A 57 -36.02 21.35 2.48
N HIS A 58 -35.46 22.08 3.45
CA HIS A 58 -35.14 21.62 4.79
C HIS A 58 -36.30 20.84 5.41
N ALA A 59 -36.11 19.54 5.62
CA ALA A 59 -36.94 18.73 6.50
C ALA A 59 -36.23 18.63 7.86
N GLN A 60 -37.01 18.91 8.89
CA GLN A 60 -36.64 19.10 10.29
C GLN A 60 -35.80 17.95 10.86
N ALA A 61 -34.60 18.28 11.35
CA ALA A 61 -33.84 17.43 12.26
C ALA A 61 -34.62 17.35 13.58
N GLN A 62 -35.10 16.15 13.92
CA GLN A 62 -35.64 15.88 15.25
C GLN A 62 -34.50 15.81 16.26
N ASP A 63 -34.66 16.58 17.34
CA ASP A 63 -33.75 16.66 18.49
C ASP A 63 -33.44 15.30 19.10
N LEU A 64 -32.26 14.76 18.77
CA LEU A 64 -31.62 13.73 19.58
C LEU A 64 -30.91 14.44 20.74
N LYS A 65 -31.47 14.36 21.94
CA LYS A 65 -30.80 14.79 23.18
C LYS A 65 -29.42 14.12 23.27
N PRO A 66 -28.32 14.88 23.37
CA PRO A 66 -26.99 14.29 23.59
C PRO A 66 -27.00 13.52 24.90
N SER A 67 -26.56 12.26 24.86
CA SER A 67 -26.18 11.54 26.08
C SER A 67 -25.14 12.39 26.81
N ILE A 68 -25.40 12.70 28.08
CA ILE A 68 -24.49 13.45 28.96
C ILE A 68 -23.16 12.71 29.00
N ILE A 69 -22.17 13.20 28.25
CA ILE A 69 -20.77 12.84 28.43
C ILE A 69 -20.30 13.67 29.60
N GLU A 70 -20.03 13.05 30.75
CA GLU A 70 -19.43 13.74 31.89
C GLU A 70 -18.10 14.40 31.45
N PRO A 71 -17.78 15.61 31.94
CA PRO A 71 -16.53 16.28 31.60
C PRO A 71 -15.36 15.38 32.00
N LEU A 72 -14.60 14.91 31.00
CA LEU A 72 -13.37 14.15 31.22
C LEU A 72 -12.38 15.02 32.00
N ASP A 73 -11.81 14.46 33.06
CA ASP A 73 -10.81 15.13 33.90
C ASP A 73 -9.57 15.53 33.07
N PHE A 74 -9.37 16.84 32.92
CA PHE A 74 -8.36 17.43 32.02
C PHE A 74 -6.95 17.48 32.64
N GLU A 75 -6.77 17.04 33.88
CA GLU A 75 -5.53 17.31 34.65
C GLU A 75 -4.31 16.44 34.28
N ASN A 76 -4.44 15.37 33.48
CA ASN A 76 -3.29 14.57 33.05
C ASN A 76 -2.96 14.77 31.56
N PRO A 77 -2.13 15.77 31.19
CA PRO A 77 -1.73 16.04 29.82
C PRO A 77 -0.86 14.94 29.19
N TYR A 78 -0.43 13.93 29.95
CA TYR A 78 0.46 12.86 29.49
C TYR A 78 -0.24 11.55 29.16
N LYS A 79 -1.57 11.49 29.26
CA LYS A 79 -2.35 10.27 29.05
C LYS A 79 -3.13 10.35 27.74
N PHE A 80 -2.91 9.40 26.84
CA PHE A 80 -3.71 9.23 25.62
C PHE A 80 -5.16 8.83 25.99
N TYR A 81 -6.14 9.23 25.19
CA TYR A 81 -7.56 8.94 25.40
C TYR A 81 -7.88 7.46 25.45
N TYR A 82 -7.23 6.66 24.60
CA TYR A 82 -7.40 5.21 24.62
C TYR A 82 -7.10 4.63 25.99
N GLN A 83 -6.18 5.24 26.76
CA GLN A 83 -5.85 4.77 28.10
C GLN A 83 -7.00 5.05 29.08
N ASN A 84 -7.72 6.17 28.91
CA ASN A 84 -8.93 6.47 29.67
C ASN A 84 -10.09 5.55 29.26
N ASP A 85 -10.26 5.27 27.98
CA ASP A 85 -11.29 4.34 27.50
C ASP A 85 -11.04 2.91 27.99
N VAL A 86 -9.77 2.46 28.02
CA VAL A 86 -9.34 1.19 28.60
C VAL A 86 -9.63 1.16 30.12
N ASP A 87 -9.27 2.21 30.86
CA ASP A 87 -9.51 2.27 32.30
C ASP A 87 -11.01 2.30 32.63
N ARG A 88 -11.80 3.05 31.85
CA ARG A 88 -13.27 3.09 31.95
C ARG A 88 -13.89 1.73 31.66
N TYR A 89 -13.46 1.06 30.59
CA TYR A 89 -13.93 -0.28 30.26
C TYR A 89 -13.60 -1.25 31.40
N LEU A 90 -12.37 -1.20 31.92
CA LEU A 90 -11.91 -2.03 33.04
C LEU A 90 -12.77 -1.82 34.29
N GLU A 91 -13.10 -0.57 34.61
CA GLU A 91 -13.95 -0.22 35.74
C GLU A 91 -15.36 -0.83 35.61
N TYR A 92 -16.03 -0.63 34.48
CA TYR A 92 -17.36 -1.21 34.25
C TYR A 92 -17.33 -2.75 34.19
N SER A 93 -16.28 -3.31 33.60
CA SER A 93 -16.03 -4.75 33.54
C SER A 93 -15.87 -5.38 34.94
N LYS A 94 -15.28 -4.65 35.89
CA LYS A 94 -15.20 -5.06 37.31
C LYS A 94 -16.54 -4.95 38.04
N ARG A 95 -17.37 -3.96 37.70
CA ARG A 95 -18.70 -3.76 38.28
C ARG A 95 -19.73 -4.79 37.79
N GLY A 96 -19.48 -5.47 36.67
CA GLY A 96 -20.33 -6.55 36.17
C GLY A 96 -21.63 -6.08 35.51
N THR A 97 -21.64 -4.90 34.89
CA THR A 97 -22.80 -4.37 34.15
C THR A 97 -23.07 -5.19 32.87
N SER A 98 -24.35 -5.37 32.48
CA SER A 98 -24.76 -6.23 31.35
C SER A 98 -24.15 -5.89 29.98
N LYS A 99 -23.69 -4.64 29.78
CA LYS A 99 -23.04 -4.21 28.54
C LYS A 99 -21.57 -4.66 28.44
N PHE A 100 -20.90 -4.92 29.56
CA PHE A 100 -19.45 -5.15 29.60
C PHE A 100 -19.14 -6.58 29.99
N LYS A 101 -18.11 -7.16 29.37
CA LYS A 101 -17.66 -8.51 29.70
C LYS A 101 -17.06 -8.53 31.11
N PRO A 102 -17.30 -9.55 31.96
CA PRO A 102 -16.75 -9.61 33.32
C PRO A 102 -15.22 -9.64 33.31
N PHE A 103 -14.58 -8.81 34.14
CA PHE A 103 -13.12 -8.62 34.12
C PHE A 103 -12.33 -9.93 34.27
N SER A 104 -12.72 -10.78 35.23
CA SER A 104 -12.07 -12.07 35.47
C SER A 104 -12.27 -13.09 34.34
N GLY A 105 -13.31 -12.88 33.51
CA GLY A 105 -13.66 -13.71 32.36
C GLY A 105 -12.89 -13.37 31.09
N ILE A 106 -12.28 -12.19 31.00
CA ILE A 106 -11.51 -11.76 29.83
C ILE A 106 -10.15 -12.48 29.83
N LYS A 107 -10.03 -13.51 28.98
CA LYS A 107 -8.81 -14.31 28.79
C LYS A 107 -8.12 -14.07 27.45
N ARG A 108 -8.87 -13.58 26.46
CA ARG A 108 -8.39 -13.32 25.10
C ARG A 108 -8.36 -11.84 24.77
N LEU A 109 -7.35 -11.42 24.03
CA LEU A 109 -7.31 -10.14 23.32
C LEU A 109 -7.37 -10.40 21.81
N VAL A 110 -8.32 -9.76 21.13
CA VAL A 110 -8.44 -9.76 19.67
C VAL A 110 -8.28 -8.33 19.17
N ILE A 111 -7.35 -8.14 18.25
CA ILE A 111 -7.08 -6.85 17.63
C ILE A 111 -7.26 -6.97 16.12
N VAL A 112 -8.06 -6.07 15.56
CA VAL A 112 -8.35 -6.04 14.13
C VAL A 112 -7.95 -4.66 13.59
N ASP A 113 -7.05 -4.62 12.60
CA ASP A 113 -6.78 -3.36 11.88
C ASP A 113 -7.97 -2.98 10.98
N PHE A 114 -8.06 -1.70 10.63
CA PHE A 114 -9.12 -1.18 9.78
C PHE A 114 -8.74 -1.26 8.29
N ASP A 115 -7.76 -0.46 7.86
CA ASP A 115 -7.40 -0.31 6.44
C ASP A 115 -6.92 -1.63 5.86
N ASN A 116 -7.56 -2.06 4.78
CA ASN A 116 -7.29 -3.29 4.03
C ASN A 116 -7.30 -4.60 4.84
N THR A 117 -7.77 -4.55 6.08
CA THR A 117 -7.95 -5.70 6.98
C THR A 117 -9.43 -5.96 7.21
N LEU A 118 -10.14 -5.01 7.81
CA LEU A 118 -11.59 -5.07 7.96
C LEU A 118 -12.31 -4.36 6.79
N PHE A 119 -11.72 -3.29 6.29
CA PHE A 119 -12.30 -2.40 5.28
C PHE A 119 -11.33 -2.12 4.13
N CYS A 120 -11.75 -2.31 2.88
CA CYS A 120 -10.94 -2.05 1.68
C CYS A 120 -10.84 -0.56 1.36
N SER A 121 -9.97 0.13 2.10
CA SER A 121 -9.64 1.53 1.86
C SER A 121 -8.91 1.72 0.52
N PRO A 122 -9.25 2.75 -0.28
CA PRO A 122 -8.61 2.94 -1.57
C PRO A 122 -7.10 3.19 -1.45
N LEU A 123 -6.34 2.59 -2.36
CA LEU A 123 -4.92 2.86 -2.57
C LEU A 123 -4.72 3.71 -3.83
N PRO A 124 -3.66 4.54 -3.89
CA PRO A 124 -3.37 5.29 -5.10
C PRO A 124 -3.16 4.34 -6.29
N ASN A 125 -3.70 4.72 -7.45
CA ASN A 125 -3.75 3.95 -8.68
C ASN A 125 -2.39 3.94 -9.38
N THR A 126 -1.82 2.74 -9.50
CA THR A 126 -0.51 2.52 -10.11
C THR A 126 -0.52 2.67 -11.62
N ASP A 127 -1.69 2.65 -12.27
CA ASP A 127 -1.83 2.94 -13.69
C ASP A 127 -1.77 4.45 -13.97
N LEU A 128 -2.10 5.30 -13.00
CA LEU A 128 -2.04 6.77 -13.12
C LEU A 128 -0.70 7.34 -12.66
N TRP A 129 -0.19 6.82 -11.55
CA TRP A 129 0.96 7.39 -10.84
C TRP A 129 2.18 6.48 -10.95
N ASP A 130 3.34 7.07 -11.19
CA ASP A 130 4.59 6.33 -11.14
C ASP A 130 4.98 5.95 -9.70
N SER A 131 5.94 5.04 -9.54
CA SER A 131 6.31 4.53 -8.21
C SER A 131 6.86 5.60 -7.28
N LYS A 132 7.51 6.64 -7.80
CA LYS A 132 7.96 7.80 -7.02
C LYS A 132 6.77 8.56 -6.46
N CYS A 133 5.78 8.87 -7.30
CA CYS A 133 4.55 9.54 -6.91
C CYS A 133 3.75 8.73 -5.89
N LEU A 134 3.60 7.42 -6.07
CA LEU A 134 2.92 6.54 -5.10
C LEU A 134 3.57 6.62 -3.71
N GLY A 135 4.91 6.64 -3.66
CA GLY A 135 5.66 6.78 -2.40
C GLY A 135 5.39 8.13 -1.72
N ARG A 136 5.39 9.22 -2.50
CA ARG A 136 5.08 10.56 -1.97
C ARG A 136 3.64 10.69 -1.49
N LEU A 137 2.68 10.16 -2.24
CA LEU A 137 1.26 10.18 -1.85
C LEU A 137 1.05 9.51 -0.50
N LYS A 138 1.66 8.34 -0.28
CA LYS A 138 1.49 7.59 0.98
C LYS A 138 2.20 8.21 2.18
N ASN A 139 3.34 8.87 1.96
CA ASN A 139 4.21 9.34 3.04
C ASN A 139 4.16 10.86 3.24
N ASP A 140 4.37 11.62 2.16
CA ASP A 140 4.61 13.07 2.22
C ASP A 140 3.32 13.88 2.08
N LEU A 141 2.43 13.46 1.18
CA LEU A 141 1.20 14.19 0.84
C LEU A 141 -0.04 13.71 1.60
N GLY A 142 0.12 12.74 2.51
CA GLY A 142 -0.92 12.38 3.45
C GLY A 142 -2.13 11.65 2.85
N TRP A 143 -1.95 10.74 1.88
CA TRP A 143 -3.07 9.95 1.32
C TRP A 143 -3.97 9.32 2.39
N PHE A 144 -3.39 8.68 3.41
CA PHE A 144 -4.16 8.08 4.53
C PHE A 144 -4.61 9.09 5.58
N MET A 145 -4.20 10.34 5.47
CA MET A 145 -4.68 11.45 6.31
C MET A 145 -5.89 12.15 5.69
N GLU A 146 -6.19 11.89 4.41
CA GLU A 146 -7.26 12.54 3.69
C GLU A 146 -8.62 11.87 3.97
N PRO A 147 -9.55 12.51 4.70
CA PRO A 147 -10.86 11.92 5.00
C PRO A 147 -11.71 11.66 3.76
N LYS A 148 -11.54 12.45 2.68
CA LYS A 148 -12.29 12.29 1.43
C LYS A 148 -12.19 10.88 0.86
N ILE A 149 -11.07 10.15 1.05
CA ILE A 149 -10.92 8.80 0.49
C ILE A 149 -11.85 7.75 1.12
N LEU A 150 -12.47 8.06 2.25
CA LEU A 150 -13.47 7.21 2.92
C LEU A 150 -14.90 7.76 2.78
N GLN A 151 -15.12 8.75 1.91
CA GLN A 151 -16.39 9.44 1.77
C GLN A 151 -16.80 9.55 0.29
N PRO A 152 -18.09 9.67 -0.02
CA PRO A 152 -18.54 10.03 -1.36
C PRO A 152 -17.97 11.39 -1.80
N PRO A 153 -17.69 11.59 -3.10
CA PRO A 153 -17.83 10.64 -4.21
C PRO A 153 -16.61 9.71 -4.41
N TYR A 154 -15.50 9.93 -3.68
CA TYR A 154 -14.24 9.20 -3.86
C TYR A 154 -14.34 7.72 -3.45
N LEU A 155 -15.20 7.42 -2.49
CA LEU A 155 -15.54 6.07 -2.09
C LEU A 155 -16.93 5.69 -2.62
N SER A 156 -16.96 5.06 -3.78
CA SER A 156 -18.19 4.46 -4.32
C SER A 156 -18.45 3.08 -3.70
N ASP A 157 -19.73 2.75 -3.51
CA ASP A 157 -20.21 1.43 -3.05
C ASP A 157 -19.55 0.96 -1.74
N ILE A 158 -19.85 1.66 -0.63
CA ILE A 158 -19.33 1.36 0.72
C ILE A 158 -19.63 -0.09 1.13
N GLY A 159 -20.75 -0.65 0.68
CA GLY A 159 -21.17 -2.02 1.03
C GLY A 159 -20.18 -3.08 0.56
N SER A 160 -19.64 -2.97 -0.66
CA SER A 160 -18.67 -3.93 -1.20
C SER A 160 -17.24 -3.76 -0.67
N ARG A 161 -17.00 -2.74 0.16
CA ARG A 161 -15.69 -2.46 0.77
C ARG A 161 -15.40 -3.29 2.00
N TRP A 162 -16.40 -3.91 2.62
CA TRP A 162 -16.16 -4.77 3.77
C TRP A 162 -15.58 -6.12 3.35
N ILE A 163 -14.51 -6.54 4.01
CA ILE A 163 -13.90 -7.85 3.75
C ILE A 163 -14.76 -8.89 4.46
N SER A 164 -15.62 -9.59 3.72
CA SER A 164 -16.70 -10.43 4.30
C SER A 164 -16.19 -11.50 5.27
N SER A 165 -15.03 -12.12 4.99
CA SER A 165 -14.41 -13.09 5.90
C SER A 165 -14.00 -12.44 7.22
N MET A 166 -13.39 -11.26 7.17
CA MET A 166 -12.99 -10.51 8.36
C MET A 166 -14.17 -9.91 9.10
N GLU A 167 -15.21 -9.47 8.41
CA GLU A 167 -16.44 -9.02 9.05
C GLU A 167 -17.12 -10.14 9.83
N ALA A 168 -17.28 -11.31 9.20
CA ALA A 168 -17.84 -12.50 9.88
C ALA A 168 -16.98 -12.90 11.09
N LYS A 169 -15.65 -12.87 10.92
CA LYS A 169 -14.72 -13.15 12.02
C LYS A 169 -14.83 -12.13 13.15
N SER A 170 -14.88 -10.84 12.85
CA SER A 170 -15.07 -9.79 13.86
C SER A 170 -16.37 -9.99 14.63
N ARG A 171 -17.48 -10.33 13.97
CA ARG A 171 -18.75 -10.64 14.67
C ARG A 171 -18.64 -11.83 15.60
N GLU A 172 -17.99 -12.90 15.15
CA GLU A 172 -17.72 -14.07 16.00
C GLU A 172 -16.98 -13.64 17.27
N GLU A 173 -15.88 -12.89 17.11
CA GLU A 173 -15.01 -12.46 18.20
C GLU A 173 -15.69 -11.47 19.17
N ILE A 174 -16.47 -10.52 18.64
CA ILE A 174 -17.24 -9.55 19.43
C ILE A 174 -18.20 -10.28 20.38
N ASN A 175 -18.87 -11.33 19.88
CA ASN A 175 -19.86 -12.10 20.63
C ASN A 175 -19.26 -13.06 21.67
N ARG A 176 -17.94 -13.25 21.70
CA ARG A 176 -17.30 -14.10 22.71
C ARG A 176 -17.24 -13.40 24.06
N SER A 177 -17.77 -14.06 25.09
CA SER A 177 -17.77 -13.53 26.47
C SER A 177 -16.39 -13.45 27.11
N ASP A 178 -15.42 -14.22 26.61
CA ASP A 178 -14.05 -14.33 27.15
C ASP A 178 -13.02 -13.43 26.44
N THR A 179 -13.45 -12.65 25.44
CA THR A 179 -12.57 -11.97 24.51
C THR A 179 -12.78 -10.46 24.55
N LEU A 180 -11.73 -9.70 24.82
CA LEU A 180 -11.70 -8.25 24.60
C LEU A 180 -11.37 -7.97 23.14
N THR A 181 -12.28 -7.32 22.42
CA THR A 181 -12.15 -7.01 21.00
C THR A 181 -11.80 -5.54 20.78
N VAL A 182 -10.77 -5.30 19.98
CA VAL A 182 -10.23 -3.96 19.74
C VAL A 182 -10.09 -3.74 18.24
N LEU A 183 -10.74 -2.71 17.71
CA LEU A 183 -10.32 -2.15 16.43
C LEU A 183 -9.14 -1.21 16.69
N LEU A 184 -8.00 -1.43 16.03
CA LEU A 184 -6.80 -0.62 16.23
C LEU A 184 -6.20 -0.20 14.89
N THR A 185 -6.31 1.09 14.56
CA THR A 185 -5.90 1.64 13.26
C THR A 185 -4.82 2.71 13.36
N GLY A 186 -4.03 2.84 12.29
CA GLY A 186 -3.07 3.93 12.13
C GLY A 186 -3.69 5.26 11.69
N ARG A 187 -4.99 5.31 11.40
CA ARG A 187 -5.72 6.55 11.05
C ARG A 187 -5.77 7.49 12.24
N SER A 188 -5.58 8.78 12.00
CA SER A 188 -5.57 9.78 13.07
C SER A 188 -6.94 9.99 13.69
N ASP A 189 -7.04 9.92 15.02
CA ASP A 189 -8.29 10.05 15.75
C ASP A 189 -8.98 11.38 15.48
N TYR A 190 -8.26 12.49 15.63
CA TYR A 190 -8.77 13.85 15.41
C TYR A 190 -9.33 14.12 13.98
N ILE A 191 -9.07 13.24 13.00
CA ILE A 191 -9.62 13.34 11.65
C ILE A 191 -10.71 12.29 11.41
N PHE A 192 -10.49 11.05 11.86
CA PHE A 192 -11.29 9.90 11.46
C PHE A 192 -12.25 9.39 12.55
N HIS A 193 -12.30 10.04 13.72
CA HIS A 193 -13.09 9.60 14.88
C HIS A 193 -14.52 9.22 14.49
N GLU A 194 -15.25 10.17 13.92
CA GLU A 194 -16.64 9.97 13.51
C GLU A 194 -16.76 9.08 12.27
N ILE A 195 -15.87 9.25 11.28
CA ILE A 195 -15.92 8.52 10.01
C ILE A 195 -15.86 7.01 10.26
N ILE A 196 -14.85 6.55 11.01
CA ILE A 196 -14.66 5.12 11.27
C ILE A 196 -15.78 4.58 12.16
N ARG A 197 -16.19 5.31 13.21
CA ARG A 197 -17.28 4.87 14.09
C ARG A 197 -18.61 4.75 13.35
N ASN A 198 -18.93 5.70 12.46
CA ASN A 198 -20.12 5.65 11.63
C ASN A 198 -20.06 4.47 10.65
N LEU A 199 -18.91 4.18 10.05
CA LEU A 199 -18.72 3.01 9.19
C LEU A 199 -18.96 1.70 9.97
N LEU A 200 -18.36 1.54 11.15
CA LEU A 200 -18.58 0.36 12.00
C LEU A 200 -20.05 0.22 12.41
N LYS A 201 -20.68 1.32 12.84
CA LYS A 201 -22.09 1.36 13.23
C LYS A 201 -23.02 0.98 12.08
N SER A 202 -22.72 1.40 10.85
CA SER A 202 -23.48 1.02 9.65
C SER A 202 -23.49 -0.49 9.38
N ARG A 203 -22.52 -1.23 9.95
CA ARG A 203 -22.46 -2.69 9.91
C ARG A 203 -22.84 -3.34 11.24
N GLY A 204 -23.16 -2.60 12.28
CA GLY A 204 -23.38 -3.18 13.61
C GLY A 204 -22.17 -3.98 14.11
N LEU A 205 -20.96 -3.46 13.87
CA LEU A 205 -19.72 -3.99 14.44
C LEU A 205 -19.38 -3.20 15.70
N ASP A 206 -19.83 -3.70 16.85
CA ASP A 206 -19.66 -3.06 18.15
C ASP A 206 -18.43 -3.66 18.87
N PHE A 207 -17.24 -3.19 18.51
CA PHE A 207 -16.01 -3.58 19.21
C PHE A 207 -16.01 -3.01 20.63
N ASP A 208 -15.43 -3.77 21.58
CA ASP A 208 -15.31 -3.32 22.97
C ASP A 208 -14.51 -2.01 23.10
N LEU A 209 -13.48 -1.87 22.26
CA LEU A 209 -12.68 -0.65 22.11
C LEU A 209 -12.43 -0.34 20.62
N VAL A 210 -12.52 0.94 20.25
CA VAL A 210 -12.19 1.42 18.90
C VAL A 210 -11.15 2.51 19.01
N ILE A 211 -9.89 2.12 18.84
CA ILE A 211 -8.71 2.96 19.09
C ILE A 211 -8.12 3.42 17.76
N LEU A 212 -8.16 4.72 17.54
CA LEU A 212 -7.49 5.38 16.43
C LEU A 212 -6.16 5.96 16.93
N LYS A 213 -5.30 6.36 16.00
CA LYS A 213 -3.99 6.92 16.31
C LYS A 213 -4.12 8.35 16.84
N GLU A 214 -3.77 8.55 18.09
CA GLU A 214 -3.82 9.86 18.73
C GLU A 214 -2.54 10.66 18.48
N ASN A 215 -2.68 11.99 18.53
CA ASN A 215 -1.57 12.92 18.57
C ASN A 215 -1.46 13.48 19.99
N SER A 216 -0.25 13.58 20.54
CA SER A 216 -0.07 14.07 21.91
C SER A 216 -0.42 15.55 22.09
N LYS A 217 -0.49 16.31 21.00
CA LYS A 217 -0.74 17.76 21.01
C LYS A 217 -2.16 18.11 20.58
N ILE A 218 -2.84 17.25 19.81
CA ILE A 218 -4.16 17.53 19.26
C ILE A 218 -5.11 16.38 19.47
N ARG A 219 -6.33 16.77 19.81
CA ARG A 219 -7.38 15.94 20.34
C ARG A 219 -8.60 16.08 19.43
N TRP A 220 -9.34 14.99 19.26
CA TRP A 220 -10.65 15.09 18.62
C TRP A 220 -11.58 15.90 19.51
N ASP A 221 -12.35 16.80 18.90
CA ASP A 221 -13.36 17.61 19.57
C ASP A 221 -14.69 17.48 18.79
N PRO A 222 -15.77 16.97 19.40
CA PRO A 222 -17.07 16.85 18.77
C PRO A 222 -17.68 18.19 18.33
N TYR A 223 -17.24 19.30 18.94
CA TYR A 223 -17.73 20.64 18.64
C TYR A 223 -16.79 21.42 17.71
N ASP A 224 -15.55 20.95 17.54
CA ASP A 224 -14.52 21.55 16.70
C ASP A 224 -14.02 20.52 15.65
N ASN A 225 -14.96 20.07 14.81
CA ASN A 225 -14.65 19.12 13.75
C ASN A 225 -13.81 19.80 12.65
N ILE A 226 -12.52 19.45 12.58
CA ILE A 226 -11.57 19.84 11.53
C ILE A 226 -12.13 19.60 10.11
N ILE A 227 -13.03 18.62 9.95
CA ILE A 227 -13.74 18.34 8.70
C ILE A 227 -14.65 19.50 8.29
N ASN A 228 -15.37 20.13 9.24
CA ASN A 228 -16.22 21.29 8.95
C ASN A 228 -15.37 22.46 8.47
N HIS A 229 -14.19 22.66 9.05
CA HIS A 229 -13.22 23.67 8.62
C HIS A 229 -12.61 23.38 7.25
N ARG A 230 -12.40 22.11 6.87
CA ARG A 230 -11.95 21.72 5.52
C ARG A 230 -13.04 21.81 4.44
N SER A 231 -14.31 21.77 4.83
CA SER A 231 -15.45 21.80 3.90
C SER A 231 -15.89 23.22 3.53
N ILE A 232 -15.55 24.20 4.36
CA ILE A 232 -15.89 25.61 4.15
C ILE A 232 -14.70 26.27 3.47
N ASN A 233 -14.87 26.65 2.19
CA ASN A 233 -13.92 27.44 1.40
C ASN A 233 -13.66 28.83 2.03
N SER A 234 -13.00 28.89 3.19
CA SER A 234 -12.53 30.13 3.78
C SER A 234 -11.04 30.03 4.07
N SER A 235 -10.27 30.64 3.17
CA SER A 235 -8.93 31.24 3.27
C SER A 235 -8.34 31.55 4.67
N GLN A 236 -8.32 30.62 5.64
CA GLN A 236 -7.89 30.84 7.02
C GLN A 236 -7.13 29.60 7.61
N PRO A 237 -6.32 29.77 8.67
CA PRO A 237 -5.01 29.11 8.92
C PRO A 237 -5.00 27.63 9.34
N LEU A 238 -6.10 26.89 9.21
CA LEU A 238 -6.23 25.56 9.82
C LEU A 238 -5.47 24.45 9.05
N GLU A 239 -5.23 24.66 7.76
CA GLU A 239 -4.47 23.74 6.90
C GLU A 239 -3.01 23.59 7.37
N ASN A 240 -2.44 24.65 7.97
CA ASN A 240 -1.09 24.65 8.58
C ASN A 240 -0.91 23.61 9.69
N VAL A 241 -2.00 23.28 10.40
CA VAL A 241 -1.95 22.53 11.65
C VAL A 241 -1.72 21.05 11.38
N ILE A 242 -2.47 20.48 10.45
CA ILE A 242 -2.43 19.05 10.13
C ILE A 242 -1.03 18.66 9.62
N PHE A 243 -0.46 19.48 8.73
CA PHE A 243 0.88 19.26 8.20
C PHE A 243 1.98 19.42 9.26
N ALA A 244 1.87 20.41 10.16
CA ALA A 244 2.86 20.62 11.23
C ALA A 244 2.88 19.50 12.28
N LEU A 245 1.79 18.73 12.38
CA LEU A 245 1.63 17.64 13.35
C LEU A 245 2.10 16.29 12.85
N MET A 246 2.19 16.10 11.53
CA MET A 246 2.71 14.86 10.94
C MET A 246 4.07 14.48 11.53
N ASP A 247 4.93 15.49 11.76
CA ASP A 247 6.27 15.33 12.33
C ASP A 247 6.26 14.87 13.80
N THR A 248 5.15 15.07 14.51
CA THR A 248 5.02 14.75 15.95
C THR A 248 4.31 13.43 16.22
N ASN A 249 3.74 12.81 15.19
CA ASN A 249 3.02 11.55 15.35
C ASN A 249 4.01 10.40 15.59
N PRO A 250 3.75 9.50 16.57
CA PRO A 250 4.52 8.26 16.71
C PRO A 250 4.42 7.43 15.43
N THR A 251 5.34 6.50 15.17
CA THR A 251 5.13 5.62 14.01
C THR A 251 3.91 4.74 14.26
N THR A 252 3.19 4.34 13.21
CA THR A 252 1.99 3.51 13.36
C THR A 252 2.28 2.20 14.09
N PHE A 253 3.43 1.59 13.82
CA PHE A 253 3.81 0.35 14.49
C PHE A 253 4.04 0.56 16.00
N GLU A 254 4.84 1.56 16.38
CA GLU A 254 5.14 1.88 17.79
C GLU A 254 3.84 2.17 18.55
N TYR A 255 2.99 3.04 18.00
CA TYR A 255 1.71 3.36 18.62
C TYR A 255 0.83 2.12 18.84
N LYS A 256 0.76 1.22 17.85
CA LYS A 256 0.00 -0.02 18.00
C LYS A 256 0.57 -0.87 19.15
N MET A 257 1.89 -0.99 19.27
CA MET A 257 2.52 -1.77 20.34
C MET A 257 2.31 -1.14 21.71
N ASP A 258 2.42 0.18 21.83
CA ASP A 258 2.16 0.90 23.08
C ASP A 258 0.72 0.69 23.57
N VAL A 259 -0.25 0.68 22.66
CA VAL A 259 -1.66 0.37 22.98
C VAL A 259 -1.80 -1.07 23.47
N ILE A 260 -1.20 -2.04 22.78
CA ILE A 260 -1.27 -3.46 23.15
C ILE A 260 -0.62 -3.70 24.51
N ASP A 261 0.58 -3.18 24.72
CA ASP A 261 1.32 -3.32 25.98
C ASP A 261 0.54 -2.68 27.14
N PHE A 262 -0.09 -1.53 26.91
CA PHE A 262 -0.94 -0.89 27.91
C PHE A 262 -2.17 -1.75 28.25
N ILE A 263 -2.91 -2.26 27.26
CA ILE A 263 -4.06 -3.15 27.49
C ILE A 263 -3.60 -4.40 28.26
N LEU A 264 -2.51 -5.03 27.83
CA LEU A 264 -1.96 -6.20 28.50
C LEU A 264 -1.57 -5.89 29.95
N SER A 265 -1.05 -4.70 30.24
CA SER A 265 -0.73 -4.30 31.63
C SER A 265 -1.97 -4.16 32.52
N LYS A 266 -3.12 -3.81 31.94
CA LYS A 266 -4.39 -3.58 32.65
C LYS A 266 -5.23 -4.84 32.81
N PHE A 267 -5.18 -5.74 31.84
CA PHE A 267 -5.93 -7.00 31.85
C PHE A 267 -4.99 -8.18 32.15
N SER A 268 -4.75 -8.40 33.44
CA SER A 268 -3.84 -9.45 33.94
C SER A 268 -4.31 -10.88 33.67
N PHE A 269 -5.59 -11.08 33.34
CA PHE A 269 -6.14 -12.39 33.02
C PHE A 269 -5.98 -12.81 31.57
N ILE A 270 -5.57 -11.89 30.69
CA ILE A 270 -5.34 -12.21 29.28
C ILE A 270 -4.11 -13.10 29.15
N ASP A 271 -4.32 -14.29 28.58
CA ASP A 271 -3.30 -15.31 28.33
C ASP A 271 -3.15 -15.64 26.84
N SER A 272 -3.96 -15.03 25.98
CA SER A 272 -3.95 -15.29 24.54
C SER A 272 -4.23 -14.02 23.74
N VAL A 273 -3.43 -13.77 22.69
CA VAL A 273 -3.49 -12.54 21.88
C VAL A 273 -3.55 -12.91 20.40
N PHE A 274 -4.55 -12.38 19.71
CA PHE A 274 -4.73 -12.55 18.28
C PHE A 274 -4.83 -11.21 17.57
N VAL A 275 -4.08 -11.04 16.49
CA VAL A 275 -4.01 -9.80 15.73
C VAL A 275 -4.27 -10.10 14.26
N TRP A 276 -5.05 -9.26 13.58
CA TRP A 276 -5.22 -9.26 12.13
C TRP A 276 -4.75 -7.91 11.56
N ASP A 277 -3.81 -7.95 10.62
CA ASP A 277 -3.21 -6.78 9.96
C ASP A 277 -2.86 -7.15 8.51
N ASP A 278 -2.93 -6.19 7.58
CA ASP A 278 -2.69 -6.41 6.15
C ASP A 278 -1.20 -6.35 5.77
N ARG A 279 -0.34 -5.90 6.69
CA ARG A 279 1.08 -5.64 6.40
C ARG A 279 1.95 -6.76 6.93
N GLN A 280 2.62 -7.45 6.03
CA GLN A 280 3.56 -8.53 6.38
C GLN A 280 4.66 -8.06 7.34
N ASN A 281 5.19 -6.84 7.16
CA ASN A 281 6.20 -6.29 8.07
C ASN A 281 5.64 -6.03 9.47
N HIS A 282 4.38 -5.59 9.59
CA HIS A 282 3.74 -5.48 10.90
C HIS A 282 3.58 -6.87 11.51
N ARG A 283 3.06 -7.83 10.75
CA ARG A 283 2.84 -9.20 11.23
C ARG A 283 4.10 -9.77 11.89
N VAL A 284 5.22 -9.78 11.17
CA VAL A 284 6.50 -10.32 11.67
C VAL A 284 6.96 -9.59 12.94
N ARG A 285 6.96 -8.26 12.93
CA ARG A 285 7.45 -7.46 14.06
C ARG A 285 6.54 -7.55 15.29
N MET A 286 5.22 -7.63 15.10
CA MET A 286 4.25 -7.80 16.20
C MET A 286 4.37 -9.19 16.81
N GLU A 287 4.53 -10.22 15.98
CA GLU A 287 4.73 -11.60 16.44
C GLU A 287 6.00 -11.71 17.28
N GLU A 288 7.12 -11.15 16.79
CA GLU A 288 8.37 -11.06 17.57
C GLU A 288 8.21 -10.31 18.90
N HIS A 289 7.48 -9.18 18.91
CA HIS A 289 7.22 -8.39 20.11
C HIS A 289 6.41 -9.18 21.15
N LEU A 290 5.32 -9.82 20.72
CA LEU A 290 4.44 -10.59 21.60
C LEU A 290 5.12 -11.87 22.14
N VAL A 291 5.96 -12.53 21.34
CA VAL A 291 6.79 -13.65 21.81
C VAL A 291 7.79 -13.19 22.87
N LYS A 292 8.47 -12.05 22.67
CA LYS A 292 9.35 -11.47 23.70
C LYS A 292 8.57 -11.11 24.96
N PHE A 293 7.37 -10.56 24.83
CA PHE A 293 6.48 -10.29 25.96
C PHE A 293 6.12 -11.57 26.72
N HIS A 294 5.76 -12.65 26.00
CA HIS A 294 5.53 -13.97 26.59
C HIS A 294 6.77 -14.47 27.36
N LEU A 295 7.95 -14.47 26.74
CA LEU A 295 9.18 -14.93 27.38
C LEU A 295 9.52 -14.14 28.65
N LYS A 296 9.23 -12.83 28.65
CA LYS A 296 9.48 -11.94 29.81
C LYS A 296 8.47 -12.15 30.95
N THR A 297 7.20 -12.41 30.63
CA THR A 297 6.11 -12.37 31.61
C THR A 297 5.51 -13.74 31.95
N ASN A 298 5.77 -14.75 31.11
CA ASN A 298 5.16 -16.08 31.12
C ASN A 298 3.62 -16.08 31.14
N ARG A 299 3.00 -14.99 30.65
CA ARG A 299 1.54 -14.79 30.77
C ARG A 299 0.78 -15.08 29.48
N VAL A 300 1.19 -14.47 28.36
CA VAL A 300 0.53 -14.64 27.06
C VAL A 300 1.00 -15.94 26.41
N LYS A 301 0.34 -17.06 26.70
CA LYS A 301 0.72 -18.41 26.29
C LYS A 301 0.43 -18.71 24.82
N GLU A 302 -0.54 -18.00 24.24
CA GLU A 302 -0.94 -18.18 22.85
C GLU A 302 -0.88 -16.85 22.10
N VAL A 303 -0.19 -16.84 20.96
CA VAL A 303 -0.05 -15.66 20.10
C VAL A 303 -0.38 -16.07 18.67
N GLY A 304 -1.30 -15.34 18.03
CA GLY A 304 -1.63 -15.51 16.62
C GLY A 304 -1.66 -14.18 15.89
N VAL A 305 -0.63 -13.87 15.11
CA VAL A 305 -0.60 -12.66 14.27
C VAL A 305 -0.87 -13.07 12.82
N ASN A 306 -2.09 -12.82 12.37
CA ASN A 306 -2.63 -13.27 11.09
C ASN A 306 -2.50 -12.17 10.04
N LEU A 307 -1.89 -12.51 8.90
CA LEU A 307 -1.86 -11.63 7.73
C LEU A 307 -3.23 -11.70 7.03
N VAL A 308 -3.85 -10.55 6.81
CA VAL A 308 -5.02 -10.47 5.92
C VAL A 308 -4.51 -10.06 4.52
N PRO A 309 -4.76 -10.85 3.47
CA PRO A 309 -4.35 -10.49 2.12
C PRO A 309 -4.97 -9.15 1.70
N GLN A 310 -4.12 -8.18 1.39
CA GLN A 310 -4.57 -6.85 1.00
C GLN A 310 -5.43 -6.92 -0.28
N LYS A 311 -6.59 -6.28 -0.22
CA LYS A 311 -7.49 -6.12 -1.37
C LYS A 311 -7.35 -4.71 -1.95
N THR A 312 -6.51 -4.56 -2.96
CA THR A 312 -6.31 -3.27 -3.63
C THR A 312 -7.62 -2.81 -4.30
N ILE A 313 -8.03 -1.58 -4.04
CA ILE A 313 -9.07 -0.93 -4.82
C ILE A 313 -8.62 0.51 -5.07
N HIS A 314 -8.98 1.06 -6.22
CA HIS A 314 -8.64 2.42 -6.61
C HIS A 314 -9.87 3.33 -6.61
N ILE A 315 -9.62 4.63 -6.51
CA ILE A 315 -10.66 5.63 -6.72
C ILE A 315 -10.93 5.69 -8.24
N ASN A 316 -12.09 6.22 -8.64
CA ASN A 316 -12.31 6.54 -10.05
C ASN A 316 -11.14 7.40 -10.58
N PRO A 317 -10.52 7.08 -11.73
CA PRO A 317 -9.31 7.76 -12.18
C PRO A 317 -9.40 9.29 -12.30
N VAL A 318 -10.58 9.81 -12.64
CA VAL A 318 -10.83 11.25 -12.77
C VAL A 318 -10.83 11.90 -11.38
N LEU A 319 -11.67 11.37 -10.47
CA LEU A 319 -11.74 11.83 -9.08
C LEU A 319 -10.39 11.68 -8.37
N GLU A 320 -9.65 10.61 -8.64
CA GLU A 320 -8.33 10.41 -8.08
C GLU A 320 -7.33 11.46 -8.54
N SER A 321 -7.36 11.81 -9.83
CA SER A 321 -6.51 12.87 -10.39
C SER A 321 -6.83 14.23 -9.77
N GLU A 322 -8.11 14.54 -9.58
CA GLU A 322 -8.57 15.75 -8.89
C GLU A 322 -8.10 15.77 -7.42
N LEU A 323 -8.22 14.65 -6.71
CA LEU A 323 -7.77 14.52 -5.34
C LEU A 323 -6.26 14.74 -5.22
N VAL A 324 -5.46 14.10 -6.07
CA VAL A 324 -4.01 14.24 -6.05
C VAL A 324 -3.57 15.67 -6.37
N ASN A 325 -4.23 16.32 -7.34
CA ASN A 325 -4.00 17.75 -7.59
C ASN A 325 -4.26 18.58 -6.34
N HIS A 326 -5.38 18.33 -5.65
CA HIS A 326 -5.71 19.03 -4.41
C HIS A 326 -4.67 18.80 -3.32
N LEU A 327 -4.20 17.57 -3.11
CA LEU A 327 -3.16 17.25 -2.13
C LEU A 327 -1.83 17.97 -2.43
N VAL A 328 -1.46 18.08 -3.72
CA VAL A 328 -0.26 18.82 -4.14
C VAL A 328 -0.41 20.32 -3.89
N LEU A 329 -1.57 20.90 -4.22
CA LEU A 329 -1.86 22.31 -3.98
C LEU A 329 -1.87 22.63 -2.48
N GLU A 330 -2.54 21.80 -1.67
CA GLU A 330 -2.58 21.93 -0.21
C GLU A 330 -1.16 21.83 0.38
N TYR A 331 -0.35 20.88 -0.06
CA TYR A 331 1.04 20.76 0.37
C TYR A 331 1.85 22.03 0.08
N ASN A 332 1.80 22.54 -1.16
CA ASN A 332 2.55 23.73 -1.54
C ASN A 332 2.07 24.99 -0.81
N HIS A 333 0.75 25.13 -0.64
CA HIS A 333 0.17 26.22 0.12
C HIS A 333 0.65 26.21 1.57
N ASN A 334 0.67 25.04 2.21
CA ASN A 334 1.20 24.88 3.56
C ASN A 334 2.70 25.19 3.67
N LEU A 335 3.48 24.96 2.60
CA LEU A 335 4.87 25.41 2.57
C LEU A 335 4.99 26.93 2.50
N ASP A 336 4.21 27.59 1.64
CA ASP A 336 4.19 29.05 1.52
C ASP A 336 3.86 29.72 2.86
N LEU A 337 2.81 29.22 3.53
CA LEU A 337 2.41 29.74 4.83
C LEU A 337 3.48 29.54 5.91
N ARG A 338 4.24 28.43 5.89
CA ARG A 338 5.37 28.24 6.82
C ARG A 338 6.44 29.31 6.63
N TYR A 339 6.82 29.60 5.38
CA TYR A 339 7.79 30.65 5.07
C TYR A 339 7.32 32.04 5.51
N GLU A 340 6.02 32.34 5.37
CA GLU A 340 5.43 33.59 5.86
C GLU A 340 5.44 33.67 7.39
N THR A 341 5.09 32.58 8.10
CA THR A 341 5.12 32.55 9.57
C THR A 341 6.53 32.69 10.15
N ASP A 342 7.54 32.06 9.54
CA ASP A 342 8.95 32.24 9.94
C ASP A 342 9.41 33.69 9.75
N SER A 343 8.87 34.39 8.74
CA SER A 343 9.15 35.81 8.49
C SER A 343 8.42 36.74 9.47
N LEU A 344 7.26 36.32 9.99
CA LEU A 344 6.42 37.09 10.92
C LEU A 344 6.72 36.82 12.41
N LEU A 345 7.47 35.76 12.74
CA LEU A 345 7.92 35.43 14.10
C LEU A 345 8.90 36.47 14.72
N HIS A 346 9.08 37.62 14.06
CA HIS A 346 9.76 38.82 14.60
C HIS A 346 8.78 39.93 15.02
N GLN A 347 7.47 39.69 14.97
CA GLN A 347 6.46 40.56 15.53
C GLN A 347 5.51 39.77 16.44
N ASP A 348 5.22 40.35 17.61
CA ASP A 348 4.33 39.79 18.64
C ASP A 348 2.99 39.34 18.02
N PRO A 349 2.49 38.12 18.31
CA PRO A 349 1.26 37.64 17.70
C PRO A 349 0.08 38.53 18.11
N VAL A 350 -0.51 39.18 17.10
CA VAL A 350 -1.63 40.12 17.22
C VAL A 350 -2.87 39.45 17.82
N LYS A 351 -3.42 40.09 18.86
CA LYS A 351 -4.53 39.65 19.73
C LYS A 351 -5.91 39.41 19.11
N ASN A 352 -6.10 39.40 17.79
CA ASN A 352 -7.44 39.55 17.17
C ASN A 352 -7.92 38.40 16.26
N SER A 353 -7.52 37.15 16.50
CA SER A 353 -8.17 36.00 15.84
C SER A 353 -9.35 35.49 16.68
N MET A 354 -10.53 35.43 16.06
CA MET A 354 -11.77 34.89 16.64
C MET A 354 -11.67 33.38 16.98
N TYR A 355 -10.56 32.72 16.62
CA TYR A 355 -10.29 31.30 16.82
C TYR A 355 -9.38 30.98 18.02
N ASN A 356 -9.06 31.95 18.88
CA ASN A 356 -8.11 31.81 20.00
C ASN A 356 -8.48 30.79 21.10
N ASN A 357 -9.67 30.19 21.07
CA ASN A 357 -10.16 29.33 22.15
C ASN A 357 -10.27 27.83 21.81
N THR A 358 -9.83 27.39 20.63
CA THR A 358 -9.84 25.95 20.32
C THR A 358 -8.54 25.25 20.76
N CYS A 359 -8.64 23.96 21.08
CA CYS A 359 -7.48 23.12 21.41
C CYS A 359 -6.41 23.17 20.30
N LEU A 360 -6.88 23.30 19.05
CA LEU A 360 -6.06 23.42 17.85
C LEU A 360 -5.23 24.71 17.82
N THR A 361 -5.84 25.86 18.14
CA THR A 361 -5.17 27.16 18.16
C THR A 361 -4.17 27.26 19.32
N GLN A 362 -4.45 26.61 20.45
CA GLN A 362 -3.52 26.52 21.58
C GLN A 362 -2.33 25.61 21.27
N ALA A 363 -2.55 24.46 20.60
CA ALA A 363 -1.48 23.59 20.13
C ALA A 363 -0.56 24.31 19.13
N LEU A 364 -1.13 25.14 18.25
CA LEU A 364 -0.39 25.99 17.30
C LEU A 364 0.51 27.01 18.01
N ALA A 365 -0.03 27.75 18.98
CA ALA A 365 0.74 28.75 19.74
C ALA A 365 1.92 28.14 20.51
N ASN A 366 1.80 26.87 20.91
CA ASN A 366 2.87 26.13 21.58
C ASN A 366 3.89 25.51 20.60
N LEU A 367 3.46 25.15 19.39
CA LEU A 367 4.32 24.65 18.32
C LEU A 367 5.18 25.75 17.70
N SER A 368 4.65 26.97 17.54
CA SER A 368 5.38 28.11 16.97
C SER A 368 6.50 28.61 17.88
N ARG A 369 6.36 28.45 19.21
CA ARG A 369 7.37 28.88 20.20
C ARG A 369 8.58 27.97 20.34
N ASN A 370 8.56 26.76 19.76
CA ASN A 370 9.50 25.67 20.12
C ASN A 370 10.27 25.04 18.96
N LYS A 371 10.40 25.69 17.79
CA LYS A 371 11.00 25.03 16.62
C LYS A 371 12.37 25.59 16.23
N SER A 372 13.44 24.93 16.70
CA SER A 372 14.68 24.79 15.93
C SER A 372 14.54 23.66 14.89
N LEU A 373 13.65 23.83 13.91
CA LEU A 373 13.46 22.85 12.83
C LEU A 373 14.49 23.06 11.72
N HIS A 374 15.77 22.96 12.05
CA HIS A 374 16.86 22.97 11.10
C HIS A 374 17.16 21.54 10.63
N SER A 375 16.65 21.14 9.46
CA SER A 375 17.35 20.23 8.52
C SER A 375 16.51 19.75 7.33
N TYR A 376 15.18 19.82 7.39
CA TYR A 376 14.35 19.43 6.23
C TYR A 376 14.21 20.61 5.28
N LYS A 377 14.86 20.52 4.12
CA LYS A 377 14.63 21.42 2.99
C LYS A 377 13.29 21.03 2.37
N TRP A 378 12.21 21.54 2.95
CA TRP A 378 10.88 21.40 2.38
C TRP A 378 10.83 22.22 1.09
N GLU A 379 10.45 21.57 0.01
CA GLU A 379 10.48 22.18 -1.31
C GLU A 379 9.13 21.96 -1.97
N LYS A 380 8.65 22.96 -2.70
CA LYS A 380 7.42 22.86 -3.47
C LYS A 380 7.50 21.67 -4.41
N VAL A 381 6.39 20.98 -4.54
CA VAL A 381 6.24 19.86 -5.45
C VAL A 381 5.31 20.25 -6.59
N LYS A 382 5.64 19.80 -7.79
CA LYS A 382 4.76 19.92 -8.94
C LYS A 382 4.30 18.54 -9.36
N LEU A 383 3.01 18.44 -9.68
CA LEU A 383 2.51 17.32 -10.45
C LEU A 383 2.90 17.55 -11.91
N GLU A 384 4.18 17.31 -12.25
CA GLU A 384 4.70 17.02 -13.59
C GLU A 384 6.23 17.00 -13.57
N PRO A 385 6.87 16.03 -14.27
CA PRO A 385 6.64 15.70 -15.67
C PRO A 385 6.00 14.32 -15.88
N ILE A 386 5.55 14.11 -17.12
CA ILE A 386 5.06 12.82 -17.60
C ILE A 386 6.22 11.81 -17.60
N VAL A 387 6.05 10.69 -16.91
CA VAL A 387 6.95 9.54 -17.02
C VAL A 387 6.39 8.62 -18.09
N MET A 388 7.12 8.54 -19.20
CA MET A 388 6.82 7.58 -20.25
C MET A 388 7.56 6.27 -19.98
N HIS A 389 6.88 5.17 -20.25
CA HIS A 389 7.48 3.85 -20.35
C HIS A 389 7.15 3.28 -21.72
N THR A 390 8.11 2.58 -22.32
CA THR A 390 7.81 1.78 -23.51
C THR A 390 7.33 0.42 -23.04
N THR A 391 6.14 0.00 -23.46
CA THR A 391 5.51 -1.23 -22.99
C THR A 391 5.03 -2.12 -24.13
N VAL A 392 4.89 -3.41 -23.82
CA VAL A 392 4.02 -4.33 -24.55
C VAL A 392 2.73 -4.45 -23.76
N SER A 393 1.67 -3.84 -24.25
CA SER A 393 0.37 -3.82 -23.58
C SER A 393 -0.55 -4.88 -24.17
N ILE A 394 -1.09 -5.72 -23.30
CA ILE A 394 -2.03 -6.78 -23.66
C ILE A 394 -3.37 -6.14 -24.00
N TYR A 395 -4.02 -6.61 -25.08
CA TYR A 395 -5.32 -6.07 -25.44
C TYR A 395 -6.36 -6.34 -24.34
N PRO A 396 -7.29 -5.41 -24.06
CA PRO A 396 -8.27 -5.60 -22.99
C PRO A 396 -9.09 -6.89 -23.10
N LEU A 397 -9.44 -7.32 -24.33
CA LEU A 397 -10.16 -8.57 -24.56
C LEU A 397 -9.33 -9.82 -24.23
N GLU A 398 -8.01 -9.74 -24.31
CA GLU A 398 -7.11 -10.83 -23.98
C GLU A 398 -6.94 -10.97 -22.46
N SER A 399 -7.24 -9.92 -21.69
CA SER A 399 -7.27 -9.99 -20.23
C SER A 399 -8.28 -11.03 -19.72
N PHE A 400 -9.38 -11.30 -20.45
CA PHE A 400 -10.32 -12.37 -20.07
C PHE A 400 -9.68 -13.75 -20.09
N LYS A 401 -8.73 -14.02 -20.98
CA LYS A 401 -7.97 -15.29 -20.97
C LYS A 401 -7.08 -15.42 -19.73
N MET A 402 -6.52 -14.31 -19.25
CA MET A 402 -5.82 -14.30 -17.95
C MET A 402 -6.77 -14.59 -16.80
N GLU A 403 -8.02 -14.10 -16.87
CA GLU A 403 -9.04 -14.34 -15.84
C GLU A 403 -9.55 -15.79 -15.81
N GLU A 404 -9.67 -16.43 -16.97
CA GLU A 404 -10.01 -17.86 -17.03
C GLU A 404 -8.92 -18.72 -16.40
N LEU A 405 -7.66 -18.36 -16.61
CA LEU A 405 -6.49 -19.06 -16.09
C LEU A 405 -6.29 -18.82 -14.60
N VAL A 406 -6.27 -17.56 -14.21
CA VAL A 406 -6.08 -17.10 -12.84
C VAL A 406 -7.37 -16.42 -12.44
N SER A 407 -8.18 -17.11 -11.66
CA SER A 407 -9.36 -16.60 -10.98
C SER A 407 -8.96 -15.64 -9.86
N VAL A 408 -8.23 -14.58 -10.21
CA VAL A 408 -7.90 -13.50 -9.29
C VAL A 408 -9.19 -12.76 -8.92
N PRO A 409 -9.38 -12.43 -7.62
CA PRO A 409 -10.40 -11.49 -7.19
C PRO A 409 -10.35 -10.23 -8.06
N LYS A 410 -11.50 -9.66 -8.46
CA LYS A 410 -11.56 -8.46 -9.34
C LYS A 410 -10.71 -7.30 -8.84
N SER A 411 -10.59 -7.15 -7.53
CA SER A 411 -9.75 -6.18 -6.82
C SER A 411 -8.24 -6.39 -7.00
N TRP A 412 -7.80 -7.58 -7.35
CA TRP A 412 -6.38 -7.88 -7.57
C TRP A 412 -6.00 -7.72 -9.04
N ARG A 413 -6.86 -7.11 -9.86
CA ARG A 413 -6.65 -6.95 -11.30
C ARG A 413 -6.19 -5.53 -11.58
N LYS A 414 -5.16 -5.39 -12.42
CA LYS A 414 -4.89 -4.11 -13.08
C LYS A 414 -5.96 -3.84 -14.12
N ALA A 415 -6.25 -2.56 -14.36
CA ALA A 415 -7.08 -2.20 -15.51
C ALA A 415 -6.37 -2.59 -16.82
N ASN A 416 -5.03 -2.46 -16.84
CA ASN A 416 -4.21 -2.81 -17.99
C ASN A 416 -3.06 -3.74 -17.58
N SER A 417 -2.89 -4.82 -18.34
CA SER A 417 -1.76 -5.73 -18.17
C SER A 417 -0.70 -5.43 -19.22
N TYR A 418 0.53 -5.19 -18.77
CA TYR A 418 1.61 -4.77 -19.65
C TYR A 418 2.96 -5.30 -19.16
N TYR A 419 3.90 -5.43 -20.09
CA TYR A 419 5.31 -5.70 -19.83
C TYR A 419 6.13 -4.46 -20.19
N THR A 420 6.97 -3.98 -19.26
CA THR A 420 7.80 -2.80 -19.51
C THR A 420 9.10 -3.17 -20.23
N LEU A 421 9.37 -2.51 -21.35
CA LEU A 421 10.60 -2.65 -22.14
C LEU A 421 11.70 -1.68 -21.67
N GLY A 422 11.31 -0.60 -20.99
CA GLY A 422 12.21 0.42 -20.47
C GLY A 422 11.48 1.68 -20.02
N LYS A 423 12.21 2.53 -19.27
CA LYS A 423 11.80 3.89 -18.96
C LYS A 423 12.12 4.80 -20.16
N GLY A 424 11.23 5.73 -20.46
CA GLY A 424 11.29 6.61 -21.63
C GLY A 424 10.67 6.01 -22.89
N LEU A 425 10.62 6.84 -23.93
CA LEU A 425 10.37 6.38 -25.30
C LEU A 425 11.68 5.82 -25.84
N LEU A 426 11.68 4.54 -26.22
CA LEU A 426 12.87 3.90 -26.76
C LEU A 426 13.03 4.31 -28.23
N ASP A 427 14.26 4.62 -28.60
CA ASP A 427 14.60 4.74 -30.02
C ASP A 427 14.42 3.38 -30.71
N PRO A 428 14.18 3.37 -32.03
CA PRO A 428 13.88 2.14 -32.73
C PRO A 428 15.00 1.09 -32.71
N LYS A 429 16.27 1.51 -32.67
CA LYS A 429 17.40 0.58 -32.55
C LYS A 429 17.36 -0.12 -31.18
N THR A 430 17.13 0.63 -30.12
CA THR A 430 16.95 0.04 -28.78
C THR A 430 15.72 -0.87 -28.76
N LEU A 431 14.58 -0.44 -29.30
CA LEU A 431 13.36 -1.25 -29.38
C LEU A 431 13.59 -2.57 -30.13
N ALA A 432 14.22 -2.53 -31.31
CA ALA A 432 14.54 -3.69 -32.11
C ALA A 432 15.49 -4.65 -31.39
N SER A 433 16.52 -4.12 -30.70
CA SER A 433 17.42 -4.92 -29.88
C SER A 433 16.68 -5.65 -28.74
N ARG A 434 15.64 -5.02 -28.15
CA ARG A 434 14.78 -5.65 -27.15
C ARG A 434 13.91 -6.76 -27.74
N PHE A 435 13.80 -6.88 -29.05
CA PHE A 435 13.11 -7.97 -29.74
C PHE A 435 14.04 -8.85 -30.58
N TYR A 436 15.35 -8.74 -30.40
CA TYR A 436 16.37 -9.52 -31.14
C TYR A 436 16.31 -9.33 -32.66
N ASP A 437 15.84 -8.16 -33.10
CA ASP A 437 15.92 -7.73 -34.49
C ASP A 437 17.16 -6.82 -34.65
N PHE A 438 18.18 -7.34 -35.31
CA PHE A 438 19.48 -6.67 -35.52
C PHE A 438 19.62 -6.10 -36.93
N ASN A 439 18.50 -5.77 -37.59
CA ASN A 439 18.54 -5.15 -38.91
C ASN A 439 19.38 -3.86 -38.89
N SER A 440 20.38 -3.76 -39.77
CA SER A 440 21.27 -2.59 -39.83
C SER A 440 20.53 -1.29 -40.13
N LYS A 441 19.34 -1.34 -40.74
CA LYS A 441 18.50 -0.17 -41.03
C LYS A 441 18.13 0.64 -39.79
N TYR A 442 18.00 0.02 -38.61
CA TYR A 442 17.71 0.74 -37.37
C TYR A 442 18.81 1.74 -36.97
N SER A 443 20.06 1.54 -37.43
CA SER A 443 21.17 2.45 -37.11
C SER A 443 20.95 3.89 -37.58
N SER A 444 20.11 4.08 -38.60
CA SER A 444 19.74 5.39 -39.14
C SER A 444 18.64 6.12 -38.34
N PHE A 445 18.03 5.46 -37.35
CA PHE A 445 16.93 5.99 -36.55
C PHE A 445 17.33 6.11 -35.08
N THR A 446 17.89 7.27 -34.73
CA THR A 446 18.40 7.56 -33.37
C THR A 446 17.37 8.22 -32.46
N GLU A 447 16.25 8.68 -33.01
CA GLU A 447 15.15 9.27 -32.24
C GLU A 447 13.94 8.32 -32.15
N PRO A 448 13.17 8.36 -31.05
CA PRO A 448 11.92 7.62 -30.94
C PRO A 448 10.94 7.97 -32.07
N ALA A 449 10.25 6.94 -32.59
CA ALA A 449 9.21 7.10 -33.61
C ALA A 449 7.92 7.76 -33.08
N VAL A 450 7.88 8.10 -31.79
CA VAL A 450 6.78 8.78 -31.13
C VAL A 450 7.34 9.95 -30.33
N SER A 451 6.65 11.08 -30.38
CA SER A 451 6.88 12.27 -29.54
C SER A 451 5.62 12.59 -28.76
N LEU A 452 5.77 13.40 -27.71
CA LEU A 452 4.65 14.03 -27.03
C LEU A 452 4.63 15.50 -27.43
N GLU A 453 3.58 15.92 -28.15
CA GLU A 453 3.38 17.28 -28.63
C GLU A 453 2.02 17.77 -28.11
N ASP A 454 2.02 18.87 -27.36
CA ASP A 454 0.83 19.43 -26.69
C ASP A 454 0.04 18.38 -25.87
N GLY A 455 0.74 17.48 -25.19
CA GLY A 455 0.14 16.40 -24.39
C GLY A 455 -0.47 15.26 -25.21
N LYS A 456 -0.32 15.27 -26.54
CA LYS A 456 -0.77 14.22 -27.44
C LYS A 456 0.40 13.43 -27.99
N LEU A 457 0.21 12.12 -28.14
CA LEU A 457 1.20 11.26 -28.78
C LEU A 457 1.16 11.48 -30.30
N VAL A 458 2.28 11.91 -30.86
CA VAL A 458 2.45 12.11 -32.29
C VAL A 458 3.41 11.03 -32.81
N HIS A 459 2.96 10.29 -33.82
CA HIS A 459 3.76 9.27 -34.47
C HIS A 459 4.51 9.89 -35.65
N LYS A 460 5.83 9.87 -35.61
CA LYS A 460 6.67 10.30 -36.73
C LYS A 460 6.57 9.27 -37.87
N PRO A 461 6.68 9.70 -39.15
CA PRO A 461 6.77 8.78 -40.26
C PRO A 461 7.89 7.76 -40.03
N TYR A 462 7.53 6.47 -40.06
CA TYR A 462 8.46 5.39 -39.76
C TYR A 462 8.28 4.26 -40.79
N PRO A 463 9.35 3.62 -41.27
CA PRO A 463 9.24 2.59 -42.31
C PRO A 463 8.29 1.46 -41.93
N GLU A 464 7.50 1.01 -42.89
CA GLU A 464 6.46 -0.01 -42.68
C GLU A 464 7.00 -1.43 -42.43
N HIS A 465 8.31 -1.66 -42.48
CA HIS A 465 8.90 -3.00 -42.29
C HIS A 465 9.78 -3.08 -41.03
N LEU A 466 9.85 -2.00 -40.26
CA LEU A 466 10.63 -1.92 -39.04
C LEU A 466 9.68 -1.90 -37.83
N ILE A 467 10.15 -2.49 -36.74
CA ILE A 467 9.45 -2.51 -35.46
C ILE A 467 9.24 -1.08 -34.98
N SER A 468 8.00 -0.75 -34.65
CA SER A 468 7.62 0.57 -34.14
C SER A 468 6.46 0.48 -33.15
N TYR A 469 6.14 1.61 -32.54
CA TYR A 469 4.93 1.76 -31.73
C TYR A 469 3.68 1.49 -32.58
N GLY A 470 2.70 0.81 -31.99
CA GLY A 470 1.47 0.34 -32.62
C GLY A 470 1.58 -1.04 -33.26
N ASP A 471 2.79 -1.58 -33.46
CA ASP A 471 2.92 -2.92 -34.03
C ASP A 471 2.35 -3.98 -33.09
N LYS A 472 1.67 -4.96 -33.69
CA LYS A 472 1.08 -6.12 -33.02
C LYS A 472 2.18 -7.02 -32.47
N VAL A 473 1.90 -7.57 -31.30
CA VAL A 473 2.79 -8.45 -30.54
C VAL A 473 1.99 -9.65 -30.05
N LYS A 474 2.60 -10.83 -30.07
CA LYS A 474 2.10 -12.02 -29.39
C LYS A 474 3.02 -12.34 -28.21
N VAL A 475 2.48 -12.33 -27.01
CA VAL A 475 3.21 -12.61 -25.77
C VAL A 475 2.84 -14.01 -25.29
N SER A 476 3.82 -14.92 -25.28
CA SER A 476 3.63 -16.27 -24.75
C SER A 476 4.06 -16.32 -23.30
N VAL A 477 3.21 -16.89 -22.44
CA VAL A 477 3.50 -17.17 -21.04
C VAL A 477 3.37 -18.66 -20.73
N ASP A 478 4.16 -19.14 -19.78
CA ASP A 478 4.29 -20.58 -19.50
C ASP A 478 4.40 -20.95 -18.01
N GLY A 479 4.27 -19.98 -17.10
CA GLY A 479 4.35 -20.22 -15.66
C GLY A 479 4.14 -18.98 -14.81
N ILE A 480 4.35 -19.13 -13.50
CA ILE A 480 4.22 -18.09 -12.48
C ILE A 480 5.52 -17.95 -11.71
N GLY A 481 6.04 -16.73 -11.64
CA GLY A 481 7.23 -16.38 -10.86
C GLY A 481 6.91 -15.94 -9.43
N PHE A 482 7.85 -16.19 -8.52
CA PHE A 482 7.74 -15.84 -7.11
C PHE A 482 8.92 -14.98 -6.65
N ILE A 483 8.68 -14.04 -5.73
CA ILE A 483 9.72 -13.23 -5.07
C ILE A 483 9.56 -13.38 -3.57
N GLU A 484 10.62 -13.82 -2.88
CA GLU A 484 10.61 -13.95 -1.41
C GLU A 484 9.37 -14.75 -0.92
N GLY A 485 8.95 -15.71 -1.73
CA GLY A 485 7.77 -16.54 -1.53
C GLY A 485 6.41 -15.92 -1.88
N LYS A 486 6.34 -14.68 -2.35
CA LYS A 486 5.09 -14.09 -2.83
C LYS A 486 4.93 -14.30 -4.34
N ILE A 487 3.70 -14.50 -4.80
CA ILE A 487 3.37 -14.53 -6.24
C ILE A 487 3.73 -13.16 -6.83
N TYR A 488 4.49 -13.17 -7.93
CA TYR A 488 4.89 -11.93 -8.60
C TYR A 488 4.15 -11.70 -9.92
N GLY A 489 4.19 -12.67 -10.84
CA GLY A 489 3.74 -12.41 -12.21
C GLY A 489 3.79 -13.62 -13.13
N LEU A 490 3.13 -13.50 -14.28
CA LEU A 490 3.18 -14.50 -15.34
C LEU A 490 4.55 -14.43 -16.03
N ARG A 491 5.23 -15.58 -16.13
CA ARG A 491 6.53 -15.69 -16.82
C ARG A 491 6.31 -15.61 -18.32
N ILE A 492 7.00 -14.69 -18.98
CA ILE A 492 7.03 -14.59 -20.43
C ILE A 492 8.09 -15.56 -20.97
N SER A 493 7.67 -16.51 -21.80
CA SER A 493 8.57 -17.49 -22.44
C SER A 493 9.05 -17.02 -23.81
N SER A 494 8.20 -16.28 -24.54
CA SER A 494 8.57 -15.67 -25.82
C SER A 494 7.71 -14.46 -26.14
N ILE A 495 8.27 -13.55 -26.92
CA ILE A 495 7.54 -12.45 -27.54
C ILE A 495 7.78 -12.50 -29.05
N ARG A 496 6.69 -12.51 -29.82
CA ARG A 496 6.72 -12.43 -31.28
C ARG A 496 6.13 -11.11 -31.74
N VAL A 497 6.93 -10.29 -32.42
CA VAL A 497 6.53 -9.00 -32.97
C VAL A 497 6.26 -9.12 -34.46
N PHE A 498 5.28 -8.38 -34.95
CA PHE A 498 4.91 -8.31 -36.36
C PHE A 498 5.25 -6.91 -36.90
N PRO A 499 6.47 -6.67 -37.40
CA PRO A 499 6.91 -5.35 -37.84
C PRO A 499 5.96 -4.77 -38.90
N GLY A 500 5.57 -3.50 -38.77
CA GLY A 500 4.71 -2.83 -39.75
C GLY A 500 3.21 -3.05 -39.61
N SER A 501 2.80 -3.92 -38.71
CA SER A 501 1.39 -4.30 -38.55
C SER A 501 0.51 -3.19 -37.99
N ARG A 502 1.08 -2.07 -37.50
CA ARG A 502 0.34 -0.89 -37.04
C ARG A 502 -0.58 -0.28 -38.11
N ASN A 503 -0.21 -0.39 -39.38
CA ASN A 503 -0.95 0.20 -40.51
C ASN A 503 -1.76 -0.85 -41.31
N SER A 504 -1.64 -2.14 -40.99
CA SER A 504 -2.26 -3.20 -41.79
C SER A 504 -3.64 -3.56 -41.22
N SER A 505 -4.70 -3.13 -41.90
CA SER A 505 -6.04 -3.70 -41.74
C SER A 505 -6.14 -5.08 -42.41
N SER A 506 -5.30 -5.37 -43.41
CA SER A 506 -5.38 -6.60 -44.22
C SER A 506 -4.37 -7.68 -43.83
N THR A 507 -4.81 -8.92 -43.99
CA THR A 507 -4.07 -10.18 -43.80
C THR A 507 -3.08 -10.49 -44.91
N ASP A 508 -3.00 -9.67 -45.97
CA ASP A 508 -2.39 -10.07 -47.25
C ASP A 508 -0.93 -9.62 -47.45
N ARG A 509 -0.34 -8.88 -46.52
CA ARG A 509 1.10 -8.60 -46.56
C ARG A 509 1.85 -9.75 -45.90
N LYS A 510 2.87 -10.28 -46.60
CA LYS A 510 3.86 -11.21 -46.02
C LYS A 510 4.67 -10.49 -44.95
N ILE A 511 4.12 -10.41 -43.74
CA ILE A 511 4.81 -9.88 -42.56
C ILE A 511 5.68 -11.00 -42.01
N TYR A 512 7.00 -10.81 -42.03
CA TYR A 512 7.94 -11.74 -41.42
C TYR A 512 8.07 -11.41 -39.94
N PRO A 513 7.55 -12.26 -39.02
CA PRO A 513 7.60 -11.95 -37.60
C PRO A 513 9.01 -12.09 -37.05
N SER A 514 9.41 -11.16 -36.16
CA SER A 514 10.61 -11.32 -35.33
C SER A 514 10.20 -11.98 -34.00
N THR A 515 10.92 -13.03 -33.58
CA THR A 515 10.61 -13.74 -32.33
C THR A 515 11.80 -13.71 -31.38
N ARG A 516 11.57 -13.20 -30.17
CA ARG A 516 12.50 -13.28 -29.05
C ARG A 516 12.03 -14.36 -28.07
N TYR A 517 12.91 -15.31 -27.77
CA TYR A 517 12.71 -16.27 -26.69
C TYR A 517 13.40 -15.77 -25.42
N PHE A 518 12.76 -16.02 -24.27
CA PHE A 518 13.32 -15.69 -22.96
C PHE A 518 13.78 -16.98 -22.30
N SER A 519 15.07 -17.05 -21.95
CA SER A 519 15.62 -18.15 -21.18
C SER A 519 15.58 -17.83 -19.69
N ILE A 520 15.43 -18.88 -18.89
CA ILE A 520 15.40 -18.81 -17.44
C ILE A 520 16.83 -18.72 -16.94
N ARG A 521 17.27 -17.56 -16.45
CA ARG A 521 18.58 -17.42 -15.80
C ARG A 521 18.43 -17.56 -14.30
N ASN A 522 19.20 -18.46 -13.69
CA ASN A 522 19.31 -18.61 -12.23
C ASN A 522 17.97 -18.75 -11.47
N THR A 523 16.91 -19.28 -12.10
CA THR A 523 15.68 -19.59 -11.37
C THR A 523 15.48 -21.08 -11.19
N HIS A 524 14.95 -21.44 -10.03
CA HIS A 524 14.60 -22.79 -9.68
C HIS A 524 13.19 -23.08 -10.21
N SER A 525 13.10 -23.94 -11.23
CA SER A 525 11.81 -24.46 -11.64
C SER A 525 11.29 -25.38 -10.54
N LEU A 526 10.21 -24.97 -9.90
CA LEU A 526 9.44 -25.77 -8.96
C LEU A 526 8.66 -26.82 -9.76
N GLY A 527 9.03 -28.08 -9.54
CA GLY A 527 8.37 -29.24 -10.13
C GLY A 527 8.50 -30.41 -9.17
N LEU A 528 7.55 -31.35 -9.25
CA LEU A 528 7.63 -32.60 -8.51
C LEU A 528 8.65 -33.51 -9.18
N LEU A 529 9.85 -33.63 -8.61
CA LEU A 529 10.73 -34.77 -8.85
C LEU A 529 10.42 -35.82 -7.80
N ASN A 530 10.00 -37.01 -8.23
CA ASN A 530 9.63 -38.13 -7.34
C ASN A 530 8.56 -37.80 -6.28
N GLY A 531 7.73 -36.76 -6.53
CA GLY A 531 6.64 -36.38 -5.62
C GLY A 531 7.08 -35.59 -4.38
N ASP A 532 8.35 -35.17 -4.30
CA ASP A 532 8.90 -34.34 -3.23
C ASP A 532 9.12 -32.90 -3.70
N PHE A 533 8.62 -31.94 -2.91
CA PHE A 533 8.73 -30.50 -3.16
C PHE A 533 10.14 -29.95 -2.83
N SER A 534 10.90 -30.66 -2.01
CA SER A 534 12.22 -30.23 -1.54
C SER A 534 13.36 -30.45 -2.54
N GLN A 535 13.12 -31.24 -3.60
CA GLN A 535 14.12 -31.54 -4.63
C GLN A 535 14.01 -30.55 -5.79
N PHE A 536 14.64 -29.39 -5.62
CA PHE A 536 14.71 -28.36 -6.67
C PHE A 536 15.62 -28.82 -7.80
N LYS A 537 15.12 -28.83 -9.05
CA LYS A 537 16.03 -28.76 -10.21
C LYS A 537 16.60 -27.35 -10.26
N THR A 538 17.77 -27.15 -9.68
CA THR A 538 18.61 -26.01 -10.05
C THR A 538 18.99 -26.24 -11.51
N ASN A 539 18.46 -25.47 -12.45
CA ASN A 539 18.98 -25.44 -13.82
C ASN A 539 20.38 -24.82 -13.75
N LYS A 540 21.38 -25.62 -13.35
CA LYS A 540 22.79 -25.28 -13.47
C LYS A 540 23.30 -25.51 -14.89
N ASP A 541 22.54 -26.25 -15.70
CA ASP A 541 23.06 -26.85 -16.94
C ASP A 541 22.68 -26.12 -18.24
N SER A 542 22.30 -24.83 -18.20
CA SER A 542 22.33 -24.05 -19.46
C SER A 542 23.74 -23.52 -19.70
N GLU A 543 24.69 -24.42 -19.98
CA GLU A 543 26.02 -24.10 -20.54
C GLU A 543 25.93 -23.45 -21.94
N TYR A 544 24.74 -23.41 -22.54
CA TYR A 544 24.49 -22.74 -23.82
C TYR A 544 23.97 -21.30 -23.64
N SER A 545 24.88 -20.36 -23.38
CA SER A 545 24.92 -19.04 -24.04
C SER A 545 25.98 -18.17 -23.38
N SER A 546 27.15 -18.10 -24.02
CA SER A 546 28.19 -17.09 -23.78
C SER A 546 27.76 -15.66 -24.17
N SER A 547 26.52 -15.45 -24.66
CA SER A 547 25.95 -14.11 -24.86
C SER A 547 25.17 -13.66 -23.63
N ASN A 548 25.67 -12.60 -22.99
CA ASN A 548 25.63 -12.41 -21.55
C ASN A 548 24.47 -11.51 -21.03
N THR A 549 23.25 -11.57 -21.57
CA THR A 549 22.19 -10.58 -21.21
C THR A 549 20.73 -11.09 -21.18
N GLY A 550 20.49 -12.37 -20.88
CA GLY A 550 19.12 -12.87 -20.67
C GLY A 550 18.48 -12.27 -19.41
N TYR A 551 17.49 -11.39 -19.56
CA TYR A 551 16.64 -10.90 -18.48
C TYR A 551 15.39 -11.77 -18.41
N ASN A 552 15.03 -12.27 -17.21
CA ASN A 552 13.73 -12.89 -17.02
C ASN A 552 12.64 -11.82 -17.20
N ALA A 553 11.62 -12.12 -18.01
CA ALA A 553 10.54 -11.19 -18.35
C ALA A 553 9.23 -11.69 -17.76
N TYR A 554 8.47 -10.79 -17.12
CA TYR A 554 7.23 -11.13 -16.45
C TYR A 554 6.17 -10.05 -16.68
N ILE A 555 4.92 -10.48 -16.77
CA ILE A 555 3.76 -9.60 -16.63
C ILE A 555 3.40 -9.58 -15.14
N PRO A 556 3.56 -8.45 -14.43
CA PRO A 556 3.29 -8.39 -13.00
C PRO A 556 1.79 -8.63 -12.76
N LEU A 557 1.49 -9.56 -11.85
CA LEU A 557 0.18 -9.71 -11.25
C LEU A 557 0.13 -8.78 -10.04
N SER A 558 -1.00 -8.12 -9.77
CA SER A 558 -1.11 -6.94 -8.90
C SER A 558 -0.86 -7.16 -7.39
N TYR A 559 -0.22 -8.26 -7.01
CA TYR A 559 -0.21 -8.81 -5.65
C TYR A 559 0.68 -8.07 -4.64
N ASN A 560 1.45 -7.03 -5.02
CA ASN A 560 2.32 -6.30 -4.07
C ASN A 560 2.56 -4.82 -4.44
N GLU A 561 1.66 -4.21 -5.21
CA GLU A 561 1.90 -2.82 -5.66
C GLU A 561 1.85 -1.79 -4.55
N SER A 562 1.30 -2.15 -3.38
CA SER A 562 1.32 -1.27 -2.22
C SER A 562 2.74 -0.97 -1.71
N GLU A 563 3.71 -1.83 -2.00
CA GLU A 563 5.14 -1.62 -1.70
C GLU A 563 5.89 -0.89 -2.84
N GLY A 564 5.18 -0.49 -3.91
CA GLY A 564 5.76 0.22 -5.05
C GLY A 564 6.66 -0.68 -5.86
N ALA A 565 6.10 -1.72 -6.48
CA ALA A 565 6.83 -2.72 -7.25
C ALA A 565 7.76 -2.04 -8.27
N ARG A 566 9.04 -1.94 -7.91
CA ARG A 566 10.07 -1.36 -8.78
C ARG A 566 10.41 -2.43 -9.82
N SER A 567 10.75 -2.01 -11.04
CA SER A 567 11.16 -2.94 -12.10
C SER A 567 12.34 -3.84 -11.71
N TYR A 568 13.10 -3.52 -10.65
CA TYR A 568 14.15 -4.40 -10.12
C TYR A 568 13.59 -5.63 -9.39
N LEU A 569 12.34 -5.63 -8.92
CA LEU A 569 11.78 -6.79 -8.23
C LEU A 569 11.75 -8.01 -9.16
N SER A 570 11.53 -7.85 -10.47
CA SER A 570 11.60 -8.98 -11.40
C SER A 570 12.98 -9.64 -11.43
N SER A 571 14.07 -8.91 -11.11
CA SER A 571 15.40 -9.51 -10.99
C SER A 571 15.60 -10.29 -9.70
N LYS A 572 14.70 -10.17 -8.72
CA LYS A 572 14.67 -10.96 -7.49
C LYS A 572 13.84 -12.25 -7.61
N ILE A 573 13.21 -12.51 -8.76
CA ILE A 573 12.45 -13.74 -8.95
C ILE A 573 13.43 -14.91 -9.06
N ASP A 574 13.43 -15.76 -8.03
CA ASP A 574 14.34 -16.89 -7.87
C ASP A 574 13.63 -18.24 -8.09
N LYS A 575 12.29 -18.27 -8.07
CA LYS A 575 11.49 -19.49 -8.20
C LYS A 575 10.36 -19.31 -9.22
N VAL A 576 10.09 -20.37 -9.99
CA VAL A 576 9.01 -20.38 -10.98
C VAL A 576 8.29 -21.72 -10.95
N VAL A 577 6.96 -21.71 -11.04
CA VAL A 577 6.17 -22.92 -11.32
C VAL A 577 5.67 -22.84 -12.75
N GLU A 578 6.03 -23.82 -13.59
CA GLU A 578 5.56 -23.87 -14.99
C GLU A 578 4.16 -24.46 -15.07
N PHE A 579 3.34 -23.94 -15.99
CA PHE A 579 1.96 -24.39 -16.21
C PHE A 579 1.86 -25.87 -16.50
N ARG A 580 2.81 -26.45 -17.24
CA ARG A 580 2.85 -27.89 -17.51
C ARG A 580 3.06 -28.77 -16.26
N HIS A 581 3.62 -28.20 -15.19
CA HIS A 581 3.89 -28.93 -13.94
C HIS A 581 2.82 -28.70 -12.86
N MET A 582 1.94 -27.69 -13.02
CA MET A 582 0.91 -27.35 -12.04
C MET A 582 -0.14 -28.46 -11.86
N THR A 583 0.00 -29.25 -10.81
CA THR A 583 -1.03 -30.21 -10.39
C THR A 583 -1.69 -29.70 -9.12
N LYS A 584 -2.89 -30.20 -8.79
CA LYS A 584 -3.53 -29.90 -7.49
C LYS A 584 -2.58 -30.17 -6.32
N LYS A 585 -1.86 -31.29 -6.37
CA LYS A 585 -0.86 -31.68 -5.37
C LYS A 585 0.28 -30.65 -5.28
N LEU A 586 0.87 -30.26 -6.41
CA LEU A 586 1.95 -29.27 -6.42
C LEU A 586 1.47 -27.92 -5.89
N LEU A 587 0.30 -27.43 -6.34
CA LEU A 587 -0.23 -26.15 -5.89
C LEU A 587 -0.49 -26.13 -4.38
N SER A 588 -1.02 -27.21 -3.80
CA SER A 588 -1.15 -27.31 -2.34
C SER A 588 0.19 -27.26 -1.61
N GLN A 589 1.25 -27.85 -2.18
CA GLN A 589 2.60 -27.77 -1.60
C GLN A 589 3.23 -26.38 -1.76
N VAL A 590 2.99 -25.71 -2.89
CA VAL A 590 3.38 -24.32 -3.11
C VAL A 590 2.71 -23.42 -2.06
N ASP A 591 1.41 -23.60 -1.85
CA ASP A 591 0.64 -22.87 -0.83
C ASP A 591 1.15 -23.08 0.57
N GLU A 592 1.44 -24.34 0.94
CA GLU A 592 2.03 -24.66 2.23
C GLU A 592 3.44 -24.04 2.40
N TYR A 593 4.29 -24.18 1.38
CA TYR A 593 5.68 -23.73 1.44
C TYR A 593 5.82 -22.21 1.47
N PHE A 594 4.98 -21.50 0.73
CA PHE A 594 5.05 -20.05 0.60
C PHE A 594 4.02 -19.30 1.45
N GLY A 595 3.06 -19.99 2.05
CA GLY A 595 1.90 -19.35 2.65
C GLY A 595 1.04 -18.61 1.62
N THR A 596 0.89 -19.17 0.42
CA THR A 596 0.05 -18.60 -0.65
C THR A 596 -1.30 -19.29 -0.75
N GLU A 597 -2.20 -18.71 -1.54
CA GLU A 597 -3.50 -19.31 -1.93
C GLU A 597 -3.55 -19.58 -3.44
N LEU A 598 -2.40 -19.90 -4.04
CA LEU A 598 -2.25 -20.18 -5.46
C LEU A 598 -3.19 -21.29 -5.93
N SER A 599 -3.41 -22.33 -5.12
CA SER A 599 -4.32 -23.43 -5.44
C SER A 599 -5.79 -23.00 -5.54
N GLN A 600 -6.17 -21.88 -4.90
CA GLN A 600 -7.51 -21.33 -4.96
C GLN A 600 -7.72 -20.41 -6.17
N ILE A 601 -6.65 -19.75 -6.62
CA ILE A 601 -6.72 -18.79 -7.73
C ILE A 601 -6.42 -19.43 -9.09
N ILE A 602 -5.71 -20.55 -9.16
CA ILE A 602 -5.39 -21.19 -10.44
C ILE A 602 -6.49 -22.14 -10.87
N ASN A 603 -7.05 -21.88 -12.05
CA ASN A 603 -8.00 -22.77 -12.69
C ASN A 603 -7.27 -23.92 -13.40
N LEU A 604 -7.15 -25.05 -12.69
CA LEU A 604 -6.52 -26.26 -13.23
C LEU A 604 -7.23 -26.80 -14.48
N SER A 605 -8.55 -26.65 -14.59
CA SER A 605 -9.30 -27.12 -15.77
C SER A 605 -8.98 -26.31 -17.03
N ALA A 606 -8.83 -24.99 -16.87
CA ALA A 606 -8.35 -24.12 -17.94
C ALA A 606 -6.92 -24.50 -18.35
N LEU A 607 -6.04 -24.76 -17.37
CA LEU A 607 -4.67 -25.23 -17.63
C LEU A 607 -4.61 -26.57 -18.37
N GLU A 608 -5.47 -27.53 -18.04
CA GLU A 608 -5.54 -28.82 -18.74
C GLU A 608 -5.94 -28.65 -20.21
N THR A 609 -6.89 -27.77 -20.48
CA THR A 609 -7.30 -27.42 -21.85
C THR A 609 -6.14 -26.79 -22.61
N LEU A 610 -5.39 -25.89 -21.97
CA LEU A 610 -4.21 -25.23 -22.54
C LEU A 610 -3.05 -26.20 -22.81
N ARG A 611 -2.83 -27.19 -21.94
CA ARG A 611 -1.79 -28.22 -22.13
C ARG A 611 -1.99 -29.02 -23.40
N LYS A 612 -3.24 -29.33 -23.76
CA LYS A 612 -3.56 -30.02 -25.02
C LYS A 612 -3.18 -29.20 -26.26
N GLY A 613 -3.11 -27.88 -26.13
CA GLY A 613 -2.78 -26.94 -27.21
C GLY A 613 -1.30 -26.53 -27.34
N GLY A 614 -0.36 -27.21 -26.66
CA GLY A 614 1.07 -26.91 -26.76
C GLY A 614 1.67 -26.16 -25.55
N GLY A 615 0.92 -26.03 -24.45
CA GLY A 615 1.45 -25.71 -23.11
C GLY A 615 1.73 -24.24 -22.79
N ASN A 616 1.75 -23.35 -23.79
CA ASN A 616 1.90 -21.90 -23.59
C ASN A 616 0.57 -21.18 -23.81
N ILE A 617 0.36 -20.09 -23.07
CA ILE A 617 -0.78 -19.18 -23.28
C ILE A 617 -0.26 -17.99 -24.07
N VAL A 618 -0.94 -17.66 -25.16
CA VAL A 618 -0.54 -16.56 -26.04
C VAL A 618 -1.56 -15.43 -25.94
N PHE A 619 -1.07 -14.24 -25.59
CA PHE A 619 -1.86 -13.02 -25.57
C PHE A 619 -1.53 -12.16 -26.79
N ASP A 620 -2.57 -11.66 -27.44
CA ASP A 620 -2.40 -10.57 -28.39
C ASP A 620 -2.18 -9.24 -27.65
N ALA A 621 -1.22 -8.47 -28.14
CA ALA A 621 -0.72 -7.25 -27.53
C ALA A 621 -0.27 -6.25 -28.59
N LYS A 622 0.15 -5.07 -28.15
CA LYS A 622 0.79 -4.03 -28.98
C LYS A 622 1.92 -3.34 -28.25
N ILE A 623 2.87 -2.80 -29.03
CA ILE A 623 3.89 -1.89 -28.51
C ILE A 623 3.26 -0.51 -28.35
N GLU A 624 3.27 0.07 -27.17
CA GLU A 624 2.74 1.41 -26.96
C GLU A 624 3.49 2.15 -25.83
N PRO A 625 3.42 3.49 -25.81
CA PRO A 625 3.88 4.25 -24.67
C PRO A 625 2.84 4.19 -23.54
N LEU A 626 3.29 3.88 -22.34
CA LEU A 626 2.53 4.03 -21.10
C LEU A 626 2.92 5.35 -20.46
N ILE A 627 1.95 6.25 -20.31
CA ILE A 627 2.12 7.59 -19.74
C ILE A 627 1.63 7.56 -18.29
N ARG A 628 2.48 7.99 -17.37
CA ARG A 628 2.13 8.21 -15.96
C ARG A 628 2.48 9.61 -15.52
N LYS A 629 1.74 10.12 -14.55
CA LYS A 629 2.11 11.37 -13.88
C LYS A 629 3.06 11.07 -12.72
N THR A 630 4.00 11.98 -12.47
CA THR A 630 4.83 11.95 -11.28
C THR A 630 4.76 13.26 -10.50
N ILE A 631 5.19 13.20 -9.25
CA ILE A 631 5.36 14.36 -8.38
C ILE A 631 6.85 14.56 -8.16
N MET A 632 7.35 15.70 -8.59
CA MET A 632 8.76 16.09 -8.45
C MET A 632 8.87 17.35 -7.61
N PHE A 633 9.99 17.51 -6.92
CA PHE A 633 10.34 18.80 -6.35
C PHE A 633 10.64 19.81 -7.47
N GLU A 634 10.42 21.10 -7.23
CA GLU A 634 10.76 22.14 -8.21
C GLU A 634 12.23 22.08 -8.63
N SER A 635 13.15 21.77 -7.71
CA SER A 635 14.58 21.58 -8.02
C SER A 635 14.88 20.36 -8.87
N GLU A 636 13.97 19.40 -8.98
CA GLU A 636 14.18 18.24 -9.84
C GLU A 636 13.75 18.53 -11.29
N ILE A 637 13.08 19.66 -11.56
CA ILE A 637 12.53 20.00 -12.88
C ILE A 637 13.67 20.54 -13.79
N PRO A 638 13.97 19.87 -14.91
CA PRO A 638 14.98 20.34 -15.86
C PRO A 638 14.62 21.72 -16.42
N GLY A 639 15.59 22.63 -16.50
CA GLY A 639 15.42 23.97 -17.07
C GLY A 639 15.02 25.06 -16.07
N ILE A 640 14.67 24.69 -14.83
CA ILE A 640 14.68 25.65 -13.72
C ILE A 640 16.13 25.76 -13.26
N GLU A 641 16.74 26.96 -13.38
CA GLU A 641 18.07 27.22 -12.83
C GLU A 641 18.02 27.00 -11.33
N ASN A 642 18.40 25.79 -10.92
CA ASN A 642 18.69 25.54 -9.52
C ASN A 642 19.85 26.45 -9.16
N LYS A 643 19.57 27.46 -8.33
CA LYS A 643 20.57 27.96 -7.39
C LYS A 643 21.03 26.72 -6.63
N GLN A 644 22.14 26.11 -7.05
CA GLN A 644 22.69 24.96 -6.36
C GLN A 644 22.73 25.37 -4.89
N PRO A 645 22.10 24.59 -3.99
CA PRO A 645 22.28 24.85 -2.57
C PRO A 645 23.79 24.93 -2.35
N PRO A 646 24.30 25.97 -1.67
CA PRO A 646 25.73 26.17 -1.51
C PRO A 646 26.31 24.83 -1.09
N ALA A 647 27.32 24.35 -1.84
CA ALA A 647 27.85 23.01 -1.66
C ALA A 647 28.04 22.80 -0.16
N ILE A 648 27.30 21.85 0.43
CA ILE A 648 27.35 21.62 1.87
C ILE A 648 28.82 21.31 2.14
N LYS A 649 29.52 22.26 2.77
CA LYS A 649 30.92 22.06 3.14
C LYS A 649 30.90 20.80 3.98
N LYS A 650 31.55 19.75 3.48
CA LYS A 650 31.70 18.51 4.26
C LYS A 650 32.27 18.93 5.61
N GLU A 651 31.58 18.56 6.69
CA GLU A 651 32.10 18.72 8.04
C GLU A 651 33.50 18.09 8.07
N ALA A 652 34.47 18.72 8.75
CA ALA A 652 35.83 18.18 8.84
C ALA A 652 35.82 16.78 9.45
N VAL A 653 34.99 16.58 10.49
CA VAL A 653 34.75 15.31 11.15
C VAL A 653 33.27 14.91 11.01
N SER A 654 33.02 13.74 10.43
CA SER A 654 31.67 13.15 10.36
C SER A 654 31.27 12.52 11.69
N ILE A 655 30.61 13.30 12.56
CA ILE A 655 30.15 12.83 13.88
C ILE A 655 29.22 11.61 13.76
N GLY A 656 28.36 11.58 12.75
CA GLY A 656 27.43 10.47 12.53
C GLY A 656 28.12 9.15 12.19
N ASN A 657 29.23 9.19 11.43
CA ASN A 657 30.03 7.99 11.18
C ASN A 657 30.79 7.57 12.43
N MET A 658 31.33 8.53 13.19
CA MET A 658 32.04 8.26 14.43
C MET A 658 31.14 7.58 15.47
N ILE A 659 29.87 7.99 15.58
CA ILE A 659 28.87 7.33 16.42
C ILE A 659 28.69 5.86 16.00
N LYS A 660 28.60 5.59 14.69
CA LYS A 660 28.46 4.21 14.18
C LYS A 660 29.73 3.38 14.40
N GLU A 661 30.91 3.99 14.30
CA GLU A 661 32.19 3.33 14.58
C GLU A 661 32.29 2.88 16.05
N VAL A 662 31.83 3.73 16.98
CA VAL A 662 31.90 3.45 18.43
C VAL A 662 30.79 2.50 18.90
N TRP A 663 29.56 2.71 18.45
CA TRP A 663 28.36 2.02 18.98
C TRP A 663 27.83 0.92 18.04
N GLY A 664 28.46 0.73 16.88
CA GLY A 664 28.14 -0.30 15.89
C GLY A 664 26.82 -0.05 15.15
N ASP A 665 26.47 -1.00 14.27
CA ASP A 665 25.26 -0.96 13.43
C ASP A 665 23.92 -1.12 14.20
N SER A 666 24.01 -1.26 15.53
CA SER A 666 22.87 -1.31 16.43
C SER A 666 22.20 0.06 16.62
N PHE A 667 22.95 1.16 16.42
CA PHE A 667 22.46 2.53 16.41
C PHE A 667 21.98 2.92 14.99
N ARG A 668 20.66 3.07 14.76
CA ARG A 668 20.11 3.29 13.41
C ARG A 668 19.26 4.55 13.31
N GLY A 669 19.38 5.22 12.16
CA GLY A 669 18.48 6.30 11.74
C GLY A 669 18.34 7.42 12.77
N ARG A 670 17.18 7.46 13.43
CA ARG A 670 16.77 8.51 14.38
C ARG A 670 17.71 8.60 15.59
N ASP A 671 18.21 7.47 16.09
CA ASP A 671 19.09 7.42 17.27
C ASP A 671 20.45 8.06 17.00
N VAL A 672 21.00 7.85 15.80
CA VAL A 672 22.24 8.50 15.35
C VAL A 672 22.03 10.01 15.20
N GLY A 673 20.86 10.42 14.73
CA GLY A 673 20.49 11.83 14.64
C GLY A 673 20.43 12.51 16.01
N PHE A 674 19.77 11.88 16.99
CA PHE A 674 19.69 12.37 18.36
C PHE A 674 21.06 12.42 19.04
N ALA A 675 21.83 11.34 18.95
CA ALA A 675 23.20 11.27 19.47
C ALA A 675 24.12 12.34 18.87
N LYS A 676 24.02 12.60 17.56
CA LYS A 676 24.77 13.68 16.89
C LYS A 676 24.43 15.04 17.50
N GLN A 677 23.17 15.33 17.78
CA GLN A 677 22.76 16.61 18.40
C GLN A 677 23.33 16.77 19.81
N VAL A 678 23.31 15.71 20.63
CA VAL A 678 23.90 15.75 21.99
C VAL A 678 25.41 16.00 21.92
N VAL A 679 26.12 15.37 20.98
CA VAL A 679 27.56 15.60 20.77
C VAL A 679 27.83 17.05 20.35
N ILE A 680 27.04 17.60 19.43
CA ILE A 680 27.16 19.01 19.01
C ILE A 680 26.95 19.96 20.19
N GLN A 681 25.93 19.73 21.02
CA GLN A 681 25.69 20.55 22.21
C GLN A 681 26.86 20.49 23.21
N ASN A 682 27.48 19.32 23.38
CA ASN A 682 28.65 19.17 24.25
C ASN A 682 29.90 19.85 23.66
N MET A 683 30.05 19.81 22.33
CA MET A 683 31.08 20.56 21.62
C MET A 683 30.90 22.07 21.82
N GLU A 684 29.68 22.59 21.65
CA GLU A 684 29.35 24.01 21.86
C GLU A 684 29.64 24.45 23.31
N LYS A 685 29.15 23.70 24.30
CA LYS A 685 29.41 23.98 25.72
C LYS A 685 30.90 24.00 26.06
N SER A 686 31.68 23.19 25.37
CA SER A 686 33.13 23.06 25.57
C SER A 686 33.96 23.93 24.62
N SER A 687 33.32 24.77 23.81
CA SER A 687 33.96 25.59 22.76
C SER A 687 34.87 24.77 21.83
N VAL A 688 34.47 23.55 21.47
CA VAL A 688 35.20 22.65 20.56
C VAL A 688 34.63 22.76 19.15
N GLU A 689 35.41 23.27 18.21
CA GLU A 689 35.02 23.37 16.81
C GLU A 689 35.12 22.02 16.07
N ASN A 690 34.25 21.79 15.08
CA ASN A 690 34.33 20.62 14.21
C ASN A 690 35.49 20.75 13.20
N LYS A 691 36.69 20.42 13.66
CA LYS A 691 37.94 20.37 12.89
C LYS A 691 38.62 19.02 13.09
N GLU A 692 39.41 18.57 12.12
CA GLU A 692 40.10 17.27 12.18
C GLU A 692 41.07 17.18 13.36
N GLU A 693 41.72 18.30 13.73
CA GLU A 693 42.58 18.41 14.92
C GLU A 693 41.84 18.13 16.25
N ASN A 694 40.54 18.39 16.30
CA ASN A 694 39.69 18.14 17.46
C ASN A 694 39.04 16.75 17.44
N ARG A 695 39.30 15.92 16.44
CA ARG A 695 38.71 14.58 16.29
C ARG A 695 38.83 13.72 17.56
N PRO A 696 39.96 13.69 18.30
CA PRO A 696 40.07 12.93 19.55
C PRO A 696 39.09 13.41 20.63
N LYS A 697 38.91 14.73 20.76
CA LYS A 697 38.00 15.33 21.76
C LYS A 697 36.53 15.16 21.39
N ILE A 698 36.22 15.22 20.09
CA ILE A 698 34.88 14.88 19.57
C ILE A 698 34.56 13.41 19.84
N LEU A 699 35.54 12.51 19.70
CA LEU A 699 35.39 11.09 20.01
C LEU A 699 35.13 10.84 21.50
N GLU A 700 35.72 11.63 22.40
CA GLU A 700 35.38 11.57 23.83
C GLU A 700 33.91 11.90 24.09
N PHE A 701 33.37 12.96 23.46
CA PHE A 701 31.95 13.27 23.56
C PHE A 701 31.06 12.16 23.02
N VAL A 702 31.46 11.49 21.93
CA VAL A 702 30.74 10.33 21.37
C VAL A 702 30.75 9.14 22.33
N LYS A 703 31.87 8.88 23.02
CA LYS A 703 32.00 7.79 24.00
C LYS A 703 31.22 8.06 25.27
N LEU A 704 31.09 9.32 25.68
CA LEU A 704 30.30 9.75 26.84
C LEU A 704 28.78 9.55 26.66
N LEU A 705 28.30 9.28 25.46
CA LEU A 705 26.87 9.07 25.21
C LEU A 705 26.27 7.81 25.85
N GLY A 706 27.09 6.83 26.26
CA GLY A 706 26.59 5.61 26.91
C GLY A 706 27.14 5.39 28.33
N ALA A 707 27.69 6.44 28.94
CA ALA A 707 27.82 6.55 30.39
C ALA A 707 26.58 7.28 30.93
#